data_AF-A0A833JHH4-F1
#
_entry.id   AF-A0A833JHH4-F1
#
_cell.length_a   1.000
_cell.length_b   1.000
_cell.length_c   1.000
_cell.angle_alpha   90.00
_cell.angle_beta   90.00
_cell.angle_gamma   90.00
#
_symmetry.space_group_name_H-M   'P 1'
#
loop_
_entity.id
_entity.type
_entity.pdbx_description
1 polymer ?
#
loop_
_entity_poly.entity_id
_entity_poly.type
_entity_poly.pdbx_seq_one_letter_code
_entity_poly.pdbx_strand_id
1 'polypeptide(L)'
;MQVESDKTKNTKVQNKYPLSDELILENELNINKISIHHSRIMQALNNETNTTIPIMGACTTNNGGIISWKLVTRLLSTTFHPSLRKFQKNSLRYWRENYLLTCIPAAGAASRFFTDLEKFVLGIDNKIPEFKNSFNLFLNDKNKLELTLKSRKNIQEILQNTKISPELSSLYDGLLEQDDEEIKAYSKHFYYYLSKLLISGNVDKKNLQNTILQTQSSLDFSKKEFTKSIAHSESIVRTPWEYNKNIGKSKYSEINSNLNNEIYHNSDSITSHWMDRITPQTLFARKELNTSQEPSVYLSAHEENILKTYSACCLMLNKYSNLPKALVPTTSEGDSFLMLKLAEQIGLLPCLGNILVVPAFMKSEFEKEIELLKPQLQENVSDIFALRNSPFAPLWLKENRKTSGAWAVLEQGRNLSTIRFHMDGRPYTDENGKYIPVSAGHGELIHLFDEITNNFPDAECLHIRNIDNVIGSSLDRSSELNIPAECFKIIRDCIEFLRAQVEDYLFDYIKNQSNNRLQNETTFHVLRYLANFIDDNIANEALDACVDEKLTFTGVPYPSLHKILGNLFHWQPLTPHSTDFEAWEQTMQWLEKPISVFGVVRKEVADVGGGPVFAALPDGTTIKLCLEMPHANEEDAREYFGPRGKATHFNPVLAFFELKTHTRAFESTPSIGKKVEFSKLFDERFWLLSKKEYKGTPVCYHETVLHELIGNSATTNLVFIEVPRTLFRPHKSYFDSLGNDRRTYGFDETLATTETRNF
;
A
#
# COMPACT_ATOMS: atom_id res chain seq x y z
N MET A 1 -9.07 -30.75 -10.96
CA MET A 1 -8.88 -31.61 -12.15
C MET A 1 -7.41 -31.59 -12.54
N GLN A 2 -6.89 -32.78 -12.85
CA GLN A 2 -5.49 -33.13 -12.86
C GLN A 2 -4.63 -32.33 -13.83
N VAL A 3 -3.45 -31.98 -13.32
CA VAL A 3 -2.21 -31.68 -14.04
C VAL A 3 -1.87 -32.90 -14.91
N GLU A 4 -2.22 -32.87 -16.19
CA GLU A 4 -1.58 -33.69 -17.21
C GLU A 4 -1.78 -33.06 -18.60
N SER A 5 -0.79 -32.26 -19.02
CA SER A 5 -0.26 -32.31 -20.39
C SER A 5 0.88 -31.32 -20.68
N ASP A 6 1.55 -30.73 -19.68
CA ASP A 6 2.94 -30.28 -19.85
C ASP A 6 3.92 -31.42 -19.54
N LYS A 7 3.71 -32.56 -20.20
CA LYS A 7 4.85 -33.43 -20.53
C LYS A 7 5.69 -32.67 -21.54
N THR A 8 6.57 -31.85 -21.00
CA THR A 8 7.87 -31.48 -21.56
C THR A 8 8.20 -32.27 -22.82
N LYS A 9 7.81 -31.73 -23.98
CA LYS A 9 8.63 -31.90 -25.17
C LYS A 9 9.96 -31.28 -24.79
N ASN A 10 10.90 -32.16 -24.49
CA ASN A 10 12.33 -31.89 -24.32
C ASN A 10 12.95 -31.43 -25.65
N THR A 11 12.29 -30.53 -26.39
CA THR A 11 13.00 -29.61 -27.25
C THR A 11 13.76 -28.70 -26.31
N LYS A 12 15.04 -29.02 -26.08
CA LYS A 12 16.05 -28.06 -25.64
C LYS A 12 15.96 -26.88 -26.60
N VAL A 13 15.10 -25.90 -26.30
CA VAL A 13 15.26 -24.56 -26.81
C VAL A 13 16.60 -24.14 -26.23
N GLN A 14 17.64 -24.14 -27.07
CA GLN A 14 18.94 -23.58 -26.67
C GLN A 14 18.64 -22.15 -26.23
N ASN A 15 18.66 -21.93 -24.91
CA ASN A 15 18.38 -20.63 -24.36
C ASN A 15 19.46 -19.70 -24.90
N LYS A 16 19.07 -18.74 -25.75
CA LYS A 16 19.98 -17.86 -26.48
C LYS A 16 20.91 -17.08 -25.54
N TYR A 17 20.51 -16.93 -24.29
CA TYR A 17 21.25 -16.26 -23.21
C TYR A 17 21.22 -17.11 -21.93
N PRO A 18 22.22 -17.99 -21.68
CA PRO A 18 22.25 -18.79 -20.47
C PRO A 18 22.42 -17.91 -19.21
N LEU A 19 21.77 -18.32 -18.14
CA LEU A 19 21.92 -17.70 -16.81
C LEU A 19 23.14 -18.31 -16.09
N SER A 20 23.83 -17.49 -15.31
CA SER A 20 24.90 -17.95 -14.41
C SER A 20 24.31 -18.30 -13.04
N ASP A 21 24.38 -19.58 -12.66
CA ASP A 21 23.97 -20.04 -11.34
C ASP A 21 24.77 -19.36 -10.21
N GLU A 22 26.06 -19.08 -10.46
CA GLU A 22 26.93 -18.37 -9.53
C GLU A 22 26.40 -16.96 -9.24
N LEU A 23 26.07 -16.19 -10.28
CA LEU A 23 25.53 -14.82 -10.13
C LEU A 23 24.12 -14.80 -9.51
N ILE A 24 23.33 -15.86 -9.70
CA ILE A 24 22.03 -16.02 -9.06
C ILE A 24 22.21 -16.27 -7.55
N LEU A 25 23.10 -17.19 -7.19
CA LEU A 25 23.40 -17.53 -5.80
C LEU A 25 24.06 -16.35 -5.05
N GLU A 26 24.94 -15.60 -5.71
CA GLU A 26 25.52 -14.36 -5.17
C GLU A 26 24.46 -13.30 -4.80
N ASN A 27 23.30 -13.33 -5.46
CA ASN A 27 22.17 -12.44 -5.17
C ASN A 27 21.15 -13.04 -4.18
N GLU A 28 21.44 -14.21 -3.60
CA GLU A 28 20.53 -14.97 -2.71
C GLU A 28 19.18 -15.30 -3.38
N LEU A 29 19.20 -15.53 -4.69
CA LEU A 29 18.01 -15.83 -5.49
C LEU A 29 17.83 -17.35 -5.69
N ASN A 30 16.61 -17.78 -5.98
CA ASN A 30 16.30 -19.19 -6.24
C ASN A 30 16.53 -19.55 -7.72
N ILE A 31 17.52 -20.40 -8.00
CA ILE A 31 17.90 -20.83 -9.37
C ILE A 31 16.71 -21.34 -10.18
N ASN A 32 15.96 -22.30 -9.64
CA ASN A 32 14.84 -22.93 -10.34
C ASN A 32 13.78 -21.90 -10.72
N LYS A 33 13.46 -21.00 -9.79
CA LYS A 33 12.48 -19.94 -10.00
C LYS A 33 12.93 -18.93 -11.07
N ILE A 34 14.18 -18.46 -10.99
CA ILE A 34 14.73 -17.53 -12.00
C ILE A 34 14.77 -18.19 -13.38
N SER A 35 15.09 -19.48 -13.45
CA SER A 35 15.04 -20.23 -14.72
C SER A 35 13.63 -20.30 -15.30
N ILE A 36 12.60 -20.56 -14.48
CA ILE A 36 11.19 -20.56 -14.91
C ILE A 36 10.79 -19.16 -15.41
N HIS A 37 11.12 -18.11 -14.65
CA HIS A 37 10.81 -16.73 -15.03
C HIS A 37 11.47 -16.35 -16.35
N HIS A 38 12.76 -16.68 -16.53
CA HIS A 38 13.49 -16.40 -17.75
C HIS A 38 12.87 -17.13 -18.95
N SER A 39 12.52 -18.42 -18.81
CA SER A 39 11.84 -19.17 -19.87
C SER A 39 10.52 -18.50 -20.30
N ARG A 40 9.70 -18.07 -19.33
CA ARG A 40 8.42 -17.38 -19.59
C ARG A 40 8.63 -16.03 -20.27
N ILE A 41 9.61 -15.25 -19.82
CA ILE A 41 9.97 -13.96 -20.43
C ILE A 41 10.37 -14.18 -21.89
N MET A 42 11.22 -15.16 -22.18
CA MET A 42 11.64 -15.49 -23.54
C MET A 42 10.47 -15.88 -24.43
N GLN A 43 9.57 -16.74 -23.94
CA GLN A 43 8.34 -17.12 -24.65
C GLN A 43 7.46 -15.90 -24.95
N ALA A 44 7.24 -15.03 -23.97
CA ALA A 44 6.45 -13.82 -24.15
C ALA A 44 7.10 -12.81 -25.13
N LEU A 45 8.42 -12.62 -25.06
CA LEU A 45 9.16 -11.76 -25.99
C LEU A 45 9.13 -12.29 -27.44
N ASN A 46 9.08 -13.60 -27.62
CA ASN A 46 8.93 -14.25 -28.92
C ASN A 46 7.47 -14.35 -29.41
N ASN A 47 6.50 -13.82 -28.65
CA ASN A 47 5.06 -13.97 -28.89
C ASN A 47 4.58 -15.44 -28.93
N GLU A 48 5.28 -16.34 -28.23
CA GLU A 48 4.89 -17.75 -28.11
C GLU A 48 3.79 -17.95 -27.05
N THR A 49 3.70 -17.04 -26.08
CA THR A 49 2.67 -17.05 -25.02
C THR A 49 1.99 -15.69 -24.93
N ASN A 50 0.66 -15.67 -24.92
CA ASN A 50 -0.09 -14.44 -24.63
C ASN A 50 -0.17 -14.23 -23.11
N THR A 51 0.33 -13.10 -22.63
CA THR A 51 0.22 -12.71 -21.22
C THR A 51 -1.05 -11.92 -20.92
N THR A 52 -1.86 -11.58 -21.94
CA THR A 52 -3.12 -10.85 -21.72
C THR A 52 -4.29 -11.79 -21.52
N ILE A 53 -5.25 -11.37 -20.69
CA ILE A 53 -6.47 -12.10 -20.38
C ILE A 53 -7.65 -11.37 -21.03
N PRO A 54 -8.39 -12.01 -21.96
CA PRO A 54 -9.56 -11.41 -22.60
C PRO A 54 -10.67 -11.06 -21.62
N ILE A 55 -11.21 -9.83 -21.72
CA ILE A 55 -12.34 -9.38 -20.91
C ILE A 55 -13.66 -9.72 -21.61
N MET A 56 -14.52 -10.49 -20.94
CA MET A 56 -15.86 -10.81 -21.44
C MET A 56 -16.92 -9.77 -21.05
N GLY A 57 -16.71 -9.08 -19.93
CA GLY A 57 -17.64 -8.06 -19.44
C GLY A 57 -17.24 -7.49 -18.10
N ALA A 58 -17.75 -6.31 -17.76
CA ALA A 58 -17.57 -5.73 -16.43
C ALA A 58 -18.44 -6.47 -15.40
N CYS A 59 -17.90 -6.70 -14.20
CA CYS A 59 -18.76 -7.04 -13.08
C CYS A 59 -19.53 -5.80 -12.64
N THR A 60 -20.84 -5.94 -12.42
CA THR A 60 -21.72 -4.85 -11.99
C THR A 60 -22.70 -5.37 -10.94
N THR A 61 -23.41 -4.44 -10.30
CA THR A 61 -24.52 -4.78 -9.41
C THR A 61 -25.73 -5.36 -10.13
N ASN A 62 -25.86 -5.12 -11.44
CA ASN A 62 -27.04 -5.51 -12.22
C ASN A 62 -26.92 -6.91 -12.82
N ASN A 63 -25.69 -7.40 -13.04
CA ASN A 63 -25.43 -8.73 -13.60
C ASN A 63 -24.93 -9.73 -12.55
N GLY A 64 -25.11 -9.44 -11.25
CA GLY A 64 -24.69 -10.32 -10.16
C GLY A 64 -23.17 -10.41 -9.95
N GLY A 65 -22.36 -9.66 -10.71
CA GLY A 65 -20.91 -9.66 -10.55
C GLY A 65 -20.44 -9.00 -9.24
N ILE A 66 -21.21 -8.04 -8.72
CA ILE A 66 -20.92 -7.28 -7.49
C ILE A 66 -22.17 -7.21 -6.63
N ILE A 67 -22.06 -7.50 -5.34
CA ILE A 67 -23.16 -7.31 -4.38
C ILE A 67 -23.21 -5.83 -3.98
N SER A 68 -24.35 -5.16 -4.21
CA SER A 68 -24.48 -3.73 -3.90
C SER A 68 -24.41 -3.43 -2.40
N TRP A 69 -23.93 -2.24 -2.03
CA TRP A 69 -23.84 -1.81 -0.63
C TRP A 69 -25.22 -1.81 0.06
N LYS A 70 -26.25 -1.36 -0.67
CA LYS A 70 -27.64 -1.35 -0.19
C LYS A 70 -28.14 -2.76 0.12
N LEU A 71 -27.80 -3.75 -0.70
CA LEU A 71 -28.20 -5.13 -0.48
C LEU A 71 -27.49 -5.72 0.74
N VAL A 72 -26.16 -5.56 0.82
CA VAL A 72 -25.36 -6.04 1.96
C VAL A 72 -25.87 -5.45 3.26
N THR A 73 -25.97 -4.13 3.36
CA THR A 73 -26.43 -3.45 4.59
C THR A 73 -27.85 -3.82 4.98
N ARG A 74 -28.78 -3.93 4.01
CA ARG A 74 -30.14 -4.41 4.25
C ARG A 74 -30.11 -5.81 4.86
N LEU A 75 -29.43 -6.75 4.21
CA LEU A 75 -29.38 -8.14 4.67
C LEU A 75 -28.79 -8.21 6.07
N LEU A 76 -27.62 -7.62 6.30
CA LEU A 76 -26.97 -7.56 7.61
C LEU A 76 -27.90 -6.97 8.68
N SER A 77 -28.63 -5.88 8.36
CA SER A 77 -29.56 -5.22 9.29
C SER A 77 -30.82 -6.03 9.62
N THR A 78 -31.24 -6.91 8.69
CA THR A 78 -32.41 -7.79 8.81
C THR A 78 -32.09 -9.12 9.44
N THR A 79 -30.82 -9.54 9.43
CA THR A 79 -30.42 -10.89 9.83
C THR A 79 -30.87 -11.23 11.24
N PHE A 80 -30.92 -10.28 12.18
CA PHE A 80 -31.40 -10.53 13.54
C PHE A 80 -31.96 -9.27 14.25
N HIS A 81 -33.04 -9.46 15.02
CA HIS A 81 -33.81 -8.48 15.81
C HIS A 81 -32.93 -7.48 16.63
N PRO A 82 -33.40 -6.25 16.97
CA PRO A 82 -32.62 -5.27 17.74
C PRO A 82 -31.96 -5.77 19.03
N SER A 83 -32.58 -6.71 19.74
CA SER A 83 -32.00 -7.38 20.92
C SER A 83 -30.82 -8.30 20.58
N LEU A 84 -30.83 -8.92 19.41
CA LEU A 84 -29.74 -9.75 18.89
C LEU A 84 -28.63 -8.90 18.24
N ARG A 85 -28.88 -7.65 17.84
CA ARG A 85 -27.83 -6.75 17.35
C ARG A 85 -26.73 -6.52 18.40
N LYS A 86 -27.08 -6.43 19.68
CA LYS A 86 -26.07 -6.31 20.76
C LYS A 86 -25.23 -7.58 20.87
N PHE A 87 -25.88 -8.75 20.79
CA PHE A 87 -25.19 -10.04 20.77
C PHE A 87 -24.29 -10.17 19.53
N GLN A 88 -24.80 -9.88 18.33
CA GLN A 88 -24.06 -9.88 17.07
C GLN A 88 -22.86 -8.94 17.11
N LYS A 89 -23.03 -7.70 17.60
CA LYS A 89 -21.91 -6.75 17.76
C LYS A 89 -20.84 -7.31 18.69
N ASN A 90 -21.23 -7.97 19.79
CA ASN A 90 -20.30 -8.63 20.71
C ASN A 90 -19.61 -9.83 20.05
N SER A 91 -20.35 -10.68 19.34
CA SER A 91 -19.83 -11.86 18.63
C SER A 91 -18.93 -11.47 17.45
N LEU A 92 -19.22 -10.35 16.79
CA LEU A 92 -18.40 -9.80 15.72
C LEU A 92 -17.13 -9.15 16.29
N ARG A 93 -17.26 -8.41 17.39
CA ARG A 93 -16.09 -7.89 18.12
C ARG A 93 -15.19 -9.04 18.58
N TYR A 94 -15.76 -10.07 19.21
CA TYR A 94 -15.05 -11.27 19.60
C TYR A 94 -14.34 -11.92 18.41
N TRP A 95 -15.05 -12.09 17.29
CA TRP A 95 -14.44 -12.70 16.11
C TRP A 95 -13.26 -11.90 15.57
N ARG A 96 -13.39 -10.57 15.48
CA ARG A 96 -12.30 -9.72 15.02
C ARG A 96 -11.11 -9.79 15.98
N GLU A 97 -11.36 -9.65 17.28
CA GLU A 97 -10.33 -9.67 18.32
C GLU A 97 -9.61 -11.02 18.48
N ASN A 98 -10.19 -12.14 18.01
CA ASN A 98 -9.64 -13.47 18.24
C ASN A 98 -9.31 -14.28 16.97
N TYR A 99 -9.84 -13.94 15.80
CA TYR A 99 -9.65 -14.75 14.58
C TYR A 99 -9.28 -13.94 13.33
N LEU A 100 -9.46 -12.62 13.33
CA LEU A 100 -9.11 -11.75 12.20
C LEU A 100 -7.69 -11.21 12.36
N LEU A 101 -6.89 -11.34 11.31
CA LEU A 101 -5.54 -10.80 11.22
C LEU A 101 -5.48 -9.72 10.14
N THR A 102 -4.81 -8.60 10.40
CA THR A 102 -4.60 -7.58 9.36
C THR A 102 -3.19 -7.67 8.81
N CYS A 103 -3.02 -7.58 7.48
CA CYS A 103 -1.73 -7.57 6.81
C CYS A 103 -1.58 -6.33 5.92
N ILE A 104 -0.48 -5.62 6.08
CA ILE A 104 -0.16 -4.39 5.36
C ILE A 104 1.16 -4.59 4.61
N PRO A 105 1.12 -4.70 3.28
CA PRO A 105 2.32 -4.64 2.45
C PRO A 105 2.91 -3.23 2.47
N ALA A 106 4.10 -3.10 3.05
CA ALA A 106 4.88 -1.87 3.18
C ALA A 106 6.15 -1.86 2.31
N ALA A 107 6.35 -2.89 1.49
CA ALA A 107 7.53 -3.06 0.65
C ALA A 107 7.60 -2.15 -0.60
N GLY A 108 6.55 -1.35 -0.86
CA GLY A 108 6.50 -0.45 -2.00
C GLY A 108 7.56 0.65 -1.95
N ALA A 109 8.26 0.88 -3.06
CA ALA A 109 9.29 1.93 -3.15
C ALA A 109 8.69 3.34 -3.27
N ALA A 110 9.32 4.32 -2.63
CA ALA A 110 8.91 5.73 -2.71
C ALA A 110 9.21 6.40 -4.06
N SER A 111 10.12 5.86 -4.87
CA SER A 111 10.50 6.47 -6.16
C SER A 111 9.31 6.81 -7.05
N ARG A 112 8.32 5.92 -7.13
CA ARG A 112 7.08 6.18 -7.89
C ARG A 112 6.28 7.36 -7.35
N PHE A 113 6.22 7.49 -6.03
CA PHE A 113 5.52 8.55 -5.33
C PHE A 113 6.16 9.94 -5.60
N PHE A 114 7.45 9.98 -5.90
CA PHE A 114 8.19 11.20 -6.23
C PHE A 114 8.50 11.39 -7.72
N THR A 115 7.91 10.58 -8.61
CA THR A 115 8.19 10.61 -10.06
C THR A 115 8.06 12.01 -10.68
N ASP A 116 7.07 12.79 -10.26
CA ASP A 116 6.84 14.13 -10.81
C ASP A 116 7.98 15.11 -10.43
N LEU A 117 8.52 14.97 -9.21
CA LEU A 117 9.67 15.74 -8.73
C LEU A 117 10.94 15.32 -9.49
N GLU A 118 11.14 14.01 -9.67
CA GLU A 118 12.27 13.48 -10.46
C GLU A 118 12.27 14.03 -11.89
N LYS A 119 11.12 13.99 -12.57
CA LYS A 119 10.95 14.53 -13.92
C LYS A 119 11.26 16.02 -13.98
N PHE A 120 10.83 16.79 -12.99
CA PHE A 120 11.11 18.22 -12.92
C PHE A 120 12.61 18.49 -12.76
N VAL A 121 13.27 17.83 -11.80
CA VAL A 121 14.72 17.98 -11.56
C VAL A 121 15.52 17.56 -12.79
N LEU A 122 15.23 16.40 -13.40
CA LEU A 122 15.88 15.95 -14.63
C LEU A 122 15.67 16.93 -15.79
N GLY A 123 14.47 17.50 -15.90
CA GLY A 123 14.14 18.51 -16.92
C GLY A 123 14.97 19.78 -16.77
N ILE A 124 15.24 20.21 -15.53
CA ILE A 124 16.12 21.35 -15.23
C ILE A 124 17.58 20.99 -15.47
N ASP A 125 18.07 19.88 -14.92
CA ASP A 125 19.46 19.43 -15.04
C ASP A 125 19.89 19.22 -16.50
N ASN A 126 18.99 18.75 -17.36
CA ASN A 126 19.26 18.58 -18.79
C ASN A 126 19.39 19.91 -19.53
N LYS A 127 18.66 20.95 -19.10
CA LYS A 127 18.73 22.29 -19.69
C LYS A 127 19.86 23.12 -19.09
N ILE A 128 20.17 22.92 -17.81
CA ILE A 128 21.19 23.63 -17.04
C ILE A 128 22.18 22.60 -16.48
N PRO A 129 23.17 22.15 -17.27
CA PRO A 129 24.15 21.18 -16.83
C PRO A 129 24.94 21.61 -15.59
N GLU A 130 25.08 22.93 -15.35
CA GLU A 130 25.74 23.47 -14.17
C GLU A 130 24.97 23.20 -12.87
N PHE A 131 23.66 22.94 -12.95
CA PHE A 131 22.85 22.56 -11.80
C PHE A 131 22.97 21.08 -11.50
N LYS A 132 23.35 20.26 -12.49
CA LYS A 132 23.61 18.84 -12.29
C LYS A 132 24.69 18.64 -11.23
N ASN A 133 24.35 17.92 -10.17
CA ASN A 133 25.18 17.72 -8.95
C ASN A 133 25.39 18.96 -8.05
N SER A 134 24.81 20.12 -8.36
CA SER A 134 24.95 21.32 -7.53
C SER A 134 24.48 21.10 -6.09
N PHE A 135 23.40 20.32 -5.92
CA PHE A 135 22.92 19.92 -4.60
C PHE A 135 23.94 19.09 -3.84
N ASN A 136 24.50 18.04 -4.46
CA ASN A 136 25.56 17.24 -3.84
C ASN A 136 26.75 18.12 -3.45
N LEU A 137 27.20 19.03 -4.33
CA LEU A 137 28.29 19.96 -4.03
C LEU A 137 27.98 20.87 -2.85
N PHE A 138 26.73 21.34 -2.75
CA PHE A 138 26.24 22.10 -1.61
C PHE A 138 26.30 21.29 -0.29
N LEU A 139 25.94 20.00 -0.28
CA LEU A 139 26.08 19.14 0.91
C LEU A 139 27.55 18.84 1.25
N ASN A 140 28.40 18.74 0.22
CA ASN A 140 29.79 18.28 0.30
C ASN A 140 30.81 19.27 0.84
N ASP A 141 30.47 20.56 0.89
CA ASP A 141 31.36 21.61 1.41
C ASP A 141 32.72 21.76 0.71
N LYS A 142 32.95 21.05 -0.41
CA LYS A 142 34.29 20.86 -0.98
C LYS A 142 34.59 21.61 -2.27
N ASN A 143 33.61 22.23 -2.93
CA ASN A 143 33.85 22.91 -4.21
C ASN A 143 33.23 24.30 -4.26
N LYS A 144 34.05 25.28 -4.64
CA LYS A 144 33.62 26.63 -5.01
C LYS A 144 33.07 26.52 -6.43
N LEU A 145 31.75 26.48 -6.58
CA LEU A 145 31.14 26.53 -7.92
C LEU A 145 31.23 27.99 -8.41
N GLU A 146 31.90 28.19 -9.53
CA GLU A 146 32.04 29.52 -10.16
C GLU A 146 31.35 29.52 -11.52
N LEU A 147 30.47 30.50 -11.74
CA LEU A 147 29.75 30.70 -12.99
C LEU A 147 30.19 32.00 -13.66
N THR A 148 30.63 31.87 -14.91
CA THR A 148 30.91 33.03 -15.77
C THR A 148 29.63 33.84 -15.99
N LEU A 149 29.74 35.16 -16.23
CA LEU A 149 28.59 36.00 -16.56
C LEU A 149 27.78 35.46 -17.75
N LYS A 150 28.45 34.89 -18.75
CA LYS A 150 27.80 34.29 -19.92
C LYS A 150 26.94 33.10 -19.52
N SER A 151 27.46 32.19 -18.70
CA SER A 151 26.70 31.06 -18.14
C SER A 151 25.51 31.55 -17.32
N ARG A 152 25.71 32.54 -16.44
CA ARG A 152 24.64 33.10 -15.61
C ARG A 152 23.48 33.69 -16.43
N LYS A 153 23.78 34.46 -17.49
CA LYS A 153 22.76 35.01 -18.39
C LYS A 153 22.03 33.91 -19.18
N ASN A 154 22.75 32.88 -19.63
CA ASN A 154 22.15 31.74 -20.31
C ASN A 154 21.19 30.97 -19.38
N ILE A 155 21.61 30.70 -18.14
CA ILE A 155 20.75 30.05 -17.14
C ILE A 155 19.52 30.91 -16.87
N GLN A 156 19.69 32.23 -16.72
CA GLN A 156 18.59 33.16 -16.53
C GLN A 156 17.54 33.03 -17.66
N GLU A 157 17.97 33.08 -18.92
CA GLU A 157 17.09 32.94 -20.08
C GLU A 157 16.36 31.58 -20.11
N ILE A 158 17.04 30.51 -19.71
CA ILE A 158 16.42 29.18 -19.58
C ILE A 158 15.34 29.18 -18.50
N LEU A 159 15.60 29.79 -17.33
CA LEU A 159 14.64 29.88 -16.23
C LEU A 159 13.41 30.71 -16.63
N GLN A 160 13.59 31.85 -17.31
CA GLN A 160 12.48 32.68 -17.81
C GLN A 160 11.52 31.90 -18.71
N ASN A 161 12.06 31.01 -19.55
CA ASN A 161 11.30 30.20 -20.49
C ASN A 161 10.82 28.86 -19.91
N THR A 162 11.16 28.55 -18.66
CA THR A 162 10.75 27.30 -18.01
C THR A 162 9.35 27.45 -17.44
N LYS A 163 8.48 26.51 -17.80
CA LYS A 163 7.12 26.41 -17.25
C LYS A 163 7.13 25.53 -16.00
N ILE A 164 6.33 25.91 -15.02
CA ILE A 164 6.13 25.19 -13.75
C ILE A 164 4.63 24.97 -13.54
N SER A 165 4.24 23.79 -13.04
CA SER A 165 2.84 23.52 -12.72
C SER A 165 2.45 24.20 -11.39
N PRO A 166 1.15 24.46 -11.14
CA PRO A 166 0.69 25.02 -9.87
C PRO A 166 1.12 24.21 -8.65
N GLU A 167 1.06 22.88 -8.73
CA GLU A 167 1.41 21.96 -7.63
C GLU A 167 2.91 22.01 -7.32
N LEU A 168 3.75 22.07 -8.35
CA LEU A 168 5.20 22.27 -8.20
C LEU A 168 5.54 23.66 -7.66
N SER A 169 4.76 24.66 -8.05
CA SER A 169 4.94 26.04 -7.57
C SER A 169 4.62 26.19 -6.09
N SER A 170 3.65 25.45 -5.56
CA SER A 170 3.30 25.51 -4.13
C SER A 170 4.18 24.63 -3.25
N LEU A 171 5.00 23.75 -3.83
CA LEU A 171 5.83 22.79 -3.10
C LEU A 171 6.74 23.47 -2.07
N TYR A 172 7.43 24.54 -2.46
CA TYR A 172 8.38 25.22 -1.58
C TYR A 172 7.66 25.84 -0.37
N ASP A 173 6.54 26.53 -0.61
CA ASP A 173 5.76 27.15 0.46
C ASP A 173 5.15 26.07 1.38
N GLY A 174 4.64 24.98 0.82
CA GLY A 174 4.14 23.84 1.61
C GLY A 174 5.22 23.16 2.46
N LEU A 175 6.47 23.09 2.00
CA LEU A 175 7.60 22.63 2.83
C LEU A 175 7.91 23.61 3.96
N LEU A 176 7.69 24.91 3.77
CA LEU A 176 7.87 25.91 4.82
C LEU A 176 6.80 25.84 5.91
N GLU A 177 5.64 25.25 5.59
CA GLU A 177 4.54 24.99 6.53
C GLU A 177 4.71 23.69 7.33
N GLN A 178 5.64 22.79 6.97
CA GLN A 178 5.87 21.54 7.71
C GLN A 178 6.40 21.79 9.13
N ASP A 179 6.33 20.84 10.06
CA ASP A 179 6.93 21.03 11.40
C ASP A 179 8.44 20.74 11.46
N ASP A 180 9.00 20.12 10.42
CA ASP A 180 10.43 19.78 10.34
C ASP A 180 11.30 21.03 10.01
N GLU A 181 11.82 21.67 11.06
CA GLU A 181 12.71 22.85 10.94
C GLU A 181 14.00 22.58 10.15
N GLU A 182 14.49 21.34 10.16
CA GLU A 182 15.69 20.97 9.41
C GLU A 182 15.41 21.05 7.91
N ILE A 183 14.30 20.46 7.43
CA ILE A 183 13.89 20.52 6.02
C ILE A 183 13.73 21.98 5.56
N LYS A 184 13.07 22.82 6.37
CA LYS A 184 12.89 24.24 6.07
C LYS A 184 14.23 24.94 5.89
N ALA A 185 15.15 24.75 6.84
CA ALA A 185 16.45 25.39 6.83
C ALA A 185 17.27 24.96 5.62
N TYR A 186 17.37 23.66 5.33
CA TYR A 186 18.13 23.16 4.18
C TYR A 186 17.55 23.63 2.85
N SER A 187 16.23 23.60 2.69
CA SER A 187 15.56 24.07 1.47
C SER A 187 15.84 25.56 1.22
N LYS A 188 15.69 26.39 2.27
CA LYS A 188 16.03 27.83 2.23
C LYS A 188 17.50 28.05 1.88
N HIS A 189 18.41 27.34 2.55
CA HIS A 189 19.85 27.51 2.34
C HIS A 189 20.28 27.14 0.93
N PHE A 190 19.75 26.04 0.38
CA PHE A 190 20.09 25.64 -0.98
C PHE A 190 19.51 26.60 -2.03
N TYR A 191 18.27 27.06 -1.83
CA TYR A 191 17.70 28.14 -2.64
C TYR A 191 18.59 29.39 -2.63
N TYR A 192 19.00 29.87 -1.45
CA TYR A 192 19.87 31.04 -1.35
C TYR A 192 21.25 30.80 -1.97
N TYR A 193 21.81 29.59 -1.85
CA TYR A 193 23.04 29.21 -2.51
C TYR A 193 22.92 29.35 -4.04
N LEU A 194 21.87 28.80 -4.65
CA LEU A 194 21.64 28.91 -6.10
C LEU A 194 21.39 30.36 -6.54
N SER A 195 20.59 31.11 -5.78
CA SER A 195 20.31 32.52 -6.08
C SER A 195 21.58 33.37 -6.01
N LYS A 196 22.44 33.18 -5.00
CA LYS A 196 23.73 33.87 -4.90
C LYS A 196 24.68 33.48 -6.01
N LEU A 197 24.74 32.20 -6.36
CA LEU A 197 25.53 31.69 -7.46
C LEU A 197 25.14 32.34 -8.80
N LEU A 198 23.84 32.53 -9.04
CA LEU A 198 23.34 33.20 -10.25
C LEU A 198 23.51 34.72 -10.24
N ILE A 199 23.41 35.37 -9.09
CA ILE A 199 23.56 36.83 -9.01
C ILE A 199 25.03 37.24 -9.11
N SER A 200 25.91 36.56 -8.35
CA SER A 200 27.29 36.98 -8.11
C SER A 200 28.34 36.09 -8.79
N GLY A 201 27.95 34.94 -9.37
CA GLY A 201 28.88 34.03 -10.04
C GLY A 201 29.78 33.22 -9.12
N ASN A 202 29.75 33.47 -7.82
CA ASN A 202 30.58 32.78 -6.85
C ASN A 202 29.88 32.73 -5.49
N VAL A 203 29.99 31.61 -4.79
CA VAL A 203 29.47 31.47 -3.43
C VAL A 203 30.58 31.02 -2.50
N ASP A 204 31.08 31.94 -1.68
CA ASP A 204 31.93 31.60 -0.53
C ASP A 204 31.02 31.35 0.69
N LYS A 205 30.97 30.10 1.17
CA LYS A 205 30.07 29.69 2.27
C LYS A 205 30.31 30.48 3.57
N LYS A 206 31.51 31.07 3.76
CA LYS A 206 31.79 31.97 4.90
C LYS A 206 30.88 33.21 4.94
N ASN A 207 30.42 33.70 3.79
CA ASN A 207 29.47 34.82 3.73
C ASN A 207 28.00 34.38 3.81
N LEU A 208 27.70 33.11 3.51
CA LEU A 208 26.35 32.55 3.64
C LEU A 208 25.96 32.44 5.12
N GLN A 209 26.86 31.95 5.98
CA GLN A 209 26.63 31.89 7.44
C GLN A 209 26.36 33.26 8.07
N ASN A 210 27.08 34.32 7.66
CA ASN A 210 26.86 35.67 8.19
C ASN A 210 25.55 36.32 7.72
N THR A 211 25.04 35.94 6.54
CA THR A 211 23.73 36.41 6.05
C THR A 211 22.58 35.63 6.71
N ILE A 212 22.82 34.36 7.08
CA ILE A 212 21.86 33.47 7.75
C ILE A 212 21.78 33.77 9.26
N LEU A 213 22.87 34.18 9.91
CA LEU A 213 22.93 34.51 11.35
C LEU A 213 22.12 35.75 11.77
N GLN A 214 21.61 36.55 10.84
CA GLN A 214 20.63 37.60 11.14
C GLN A 214 19.20 37.07 11.28
N THR A 215 18.97 35.78 11.02
CA THR A 215 17.70 35.08 11.22
C THR A 215 17.95 33.75 11.95
N GLN A 216 17.84 33.84 13.28
CA GLN A 216 17.74 32.77 14.27
C GLN A 216 18.97 31.91 14.58
N SER A 217 19.21 31.86 15.90
CA SER A 217 20.27 31.16 16.62
C SER A 217 19.91 29.71 16.90
N SER A 218 20.69 28.76 16.39
CA SER A 218 21.18 27.57 17.09
C SER A 218 21.65 26.55 16.05
N LEU A 219 22.96 26.45 15.84
CA LEU A 219 23.55 25.44 14.96
C LEU A 219 24.94 25.11 15.49
N ASP A 220 24.97 24.32 16.55
CA ASP A 220 26.17 23.60 16.99
C ASP A 220 25.79 22.17 17.37
N PHE A 221 25.32 21.39 16.38
CA PHE A 221 25.40 19.92 16.36
C PHE A 221 24.95 19.40 14.98
N SER A 222 25.80 19.46 13.94
CA SER A 222 25.51 18.72 12.68
C SER A 222 26.68 18.52 11.71
N LYS A 223 27.90 19.01 11.99
CA LYS A 223 29.03 18.84 11.06
C LYS A 223 29.51 17.39 10.88
N LYS A 224 29.24 16.49 11.83
CA LYS A 224 29.75 15.10 11.81
C LYS A 224 28.83 14.07 11.13
N GLU A 225 27.52 14.34 11.04
CA GLU A 225 26.58 13.43 10.36
C GLU A 225 26.52 13.71 8.85
N PHE A 226 26.57 14.98 8.46
CA PHE A 226 26.51 15.37 7.05
C PHE A 226 27.73 14.96 6.22
N THR A 227 28.95 15.05 6.76
CA THR A 227 30.19 14.75 6.01
C THR A 227 30.54 13.25 5.91
N LYS A 228 29.95 12.38 6.75
CA LYS A 228 30.09 10.92 6.59
C LYS A 228 29.29 10.36 5.39
N SER A 229 28.28 11.10 4.91
CA SER A 229 27.50 10.71 3.73
C SER A 229 28.33 10.71 2.42
N ILE A 230 29.52 11.30 2.45
CA ILE A 230 30.23 11.79 1.25
C ILE A 230 31.51 11.03 0.92
N ALA A 231 32.19 10.43 1.91
CA ALA A 231 33.55 9.91 1.70
C ALA A 231 33.64 8.44 1.26
N HIS A 232 32.52 7.77 0.95
CA HIS A 232 32.53 6.38 0.43
C HIS A 232 31.78 6.31 -0.90
N SER A 233 32.35 7.03 -1.88
CA SER A 233 31.96 7.04 -3.27
C SER A 233 32.97 6.24 -4.09
N GLU A 234 33.14 4.95 -3.81
CA GLU A 234 33.79 4.01 -4.71
C GLU A 234 33.38 2.59 -4.27
N SER A 235 32.54 1.95 -5.09
CA SER A 235 32.07 0.56 -5.01
C SER A 235 31.71 0.05 -3.60
N ILE A 236 30.42 0.06 -3.22
CA ILE A 236 29.72 -0.95 -2.39
C ILE A 236 28.29 -0.45 -2.14
N VAL A 237 27.31 -1.34 -2.35
CA VAL A 237 25.92 -1.19 -1.89
C VAL A 237 25.93 -1.01 -0.38
N ARG A 238 25.47 0.14 0.16
CA ARG A 238 25.41 0.37 1.61
C ARG A 238 24.41 -0.60 2.26
N THR A 239 24.86 -1.36 3.24
CA THR A 239 24.05 -2.17 4.17
C THR A 239 23.77 -1.43 5.49
N PRO A 240 22.75 -1.79 6.28
CA PRO A 240 22.16 -0.95 7.33
C PRO A 240 22.94 -0.70 8.66
N TRP A 241 24.24 -1.00 8.77
CA TRP A 241 24.93 -1.04 10.07
C TRP A 241 25.58 0.26 10.58
N GLU A 242 25.20 1.45 10.10
CA GLU A 242 25.84 2.71 10.55
C GLU A 242 24.92 3.72 11.26
N TYR A 243 23.77 3.31 11.78
CA TYR A 243 22.85 4.24 12.44
C TYR A 243 22.91 4.33 13.97
N ASN A 244 23.72 3.55 14.69
CA ASN A 244 23.81 3.70 16.15
C ASN A 244 25.18 3.31 16.76
N LYS A 245 26.01 4.31 17.07
CA LYS A 245 27.03 4.22 18.12
C LYS A 245 26.90 5.43 19.06
N ASN A 246 26.28 5.20 20.21
CA ASN A 246 26.39 6.08 21.37
C ASN A 246 27.73 5.85 22.08
N ILE A 247 28.48 6.91 22.31
CA ILE A 247 29.58 6.99 23.30
C ILE A 247 29.19 8.22 24.13
N GLY A 248 28.63 8.12 25.33
CA GLY A 248 29.18 7.51 26.54
C GLY A 248 29.12 8.59 27.63
N LYS A 249 28.39 8.35 28.73
CA LYS A 249 28.27 9.27 29.87
C LYS A 249 29.65 9.61 30.44
N SER A 250 29.95 10.90 30.63
CA SER A 250 30.96 11.36 31.61
C SER A 250 30.39 12.47 32.50
N LYS A 251 30.45 12.23 33.81
CA LYS A 251 30.13 13.13 34.93
C LYS A 251 31.11 14.32 35.04
N TYR A 252 30.73 15.28 35.90
CA TYR A 252 31.47 16.38 36.54
C TYR A 252 31.43 17.71 35.79
N SER A 253 31.35 18.91 36.40
CA SER A 253 30.98 19.44 37.72
C SER A 253 31.18 20.96 37.60
N GLU A 254 30.52 21.75 38.46
CA GLU A 254 30.83 23.13 38.89
C GLU A 254 31.97 23.89 38.16
N ILE A 255 31.64 25.08 37.63
CA ILE A 255 32.30 26.34 38.00
C ILE A 255 31.31 27.49 37.75
N ASN A 256 31.15 28.26 38.82
CA ASN A 256 30.34 29.46 38.96
C ASN A 256 31.02 30.70 38.34
N SER A 257 30.18 31.72 38.14
CA SER A 257 30.42 33.14 38.40
C SER A 257 31.09 34.04 37.35
N ASN A 258 30.46 35.22 37.21
CA ASN A 258 30.90 36.50 36.65
C ASN A 258 30.64 36.68 35.14
N LEU A 259 29.93 37.69 34.65
CA LEU A 259 29.64 39.03 35.18
C LEU A 259 28.32 39.58 34.60
N ASN A 260 27.59 40.25 35.48
CA ASN A 260 26.48 41.18 35.21
C ASN A 260 26.97 42.51 34.61
N ASN A 261 25.97 43.29 34.17
CA ASN A 261 25.92 44.72 33.85
C ASN A 261 26.03 44.99 32.33
N GLU A 262 25.08 45.66 31.66
CA GLU A 262 24.32 46.83 32.09
C GLU A 262 22.88 46.86 31.53
N ILE A 263 21.97 47.40 32.35
CA ILE A 263 20.57 47.75 32.08
C ILE A 263 20.48 49.29 32.03
N TYR A 264 19.42 49.80 31.37
CA TYR A 264 18.84 51.17 31.36
C TYR A 264 19.36 52.04 30.20
N HIS A 265 18.58 52.75 29.38
CA HIS A 265 17.22 53.36 29.38
C HIS A 265 16.79 53.42 27.87
N ASN A 266 15.56 53.60 27.39
CA ASN A 266 14.38 54.35 27.82
C ASN A 266 13.15 53.91 27.00
N SER A 267 11.97 54.16 27.58
CA SER A 267 10.63 54.02 27.02
C SER A 267 10.34 54.95 25.84
N ASP A 268 9.44 54.54 24.95
CA ASP A 268 8.12 55.20 24.82
C ASP A 268 7.21 54.49 23.82
N SER A 269 5.98 54.27 24.27
CA SER A 269 4.82 53.76 23.53
C SER A 269 4.18 54.87 22.70
N ILE A 270 3.85 54.64 21.43
CA ILE A 270 2.72 55.30 20.75
C ILE A 270 2.00 54.29 19.84
N THR A 271 0.70 54.29 20.01
CA THR A 271 -0.37 53.52 19.38
C THR A 271 -0.59 53.82 17.89
N SER A 272 -1.18 52.82 17.23
CA SER A 272 -1.75 52.79 15.88
C SER A 272 -2.51 54.04 15.41
N HIS A 273 -2.33 54.41 14.14
CA HIS A 273 -3.43 54.95 13.33
C HIS A 273 -3.32 54.58 11.84
N TRP A 274 -4.48 54.35 11.26
CA TRP A 274 -4.78 53.61 10.03
C TRP A 274 -5.13 54.54 8.83
N MET A 275 -4.55 55.73 8.76
CA MET A 275 -4.69 56.62 7.61
C MET A 275 -3.41 57.37 7.40
N ASP A 276 -2.55 56.85 6.52
CA ASP A 276 -1.67 57.66 5.66
C ASP A 276 -1.09 56.74 4.58
N ARG A 277 -1.90 56.54 3.52
CA ARG A 277 -1.39 56.12 2.22
C ARG A 277 -1.41 57.37 1.32
N ILE A 278 -0.25 57.75 0.77
CA ILE A 278 0.04 57.99 -0.66
C ILE A 278 1.28 58.91 -0.84
N THR A 279 2.39 58.29 -1.28
CA THR A 279 3.54 58.80 -2.10
C THR A 279 4.54 59.83 -1.51
N PRO A 280 5.77 59.97 -2.08
CA PRO A 280 6.51 59.15 -3.04
C PRO A 280 7.93 58.74 -2.56
N GLN A 281 8.52 57.81 -3.32
CA GLN A 281 9.91 57.36 -3.30
C GLN A 281 10.93 58.45 -2.90
N THR A 282 11.69 58.21 -1.82
CA THR A 282 12.94 58.94 -1.56
C THR A 282 14.12 57.96 -1.55
N LEU A 283 14.93 58.11 -2.60
CA LEU A 283 16.30 57.62 -2.69
C LEU A 283 17.08 58.04 -1.43
N PHE A 284 17.60 57.07 -0.67
CA PHE A 284 18.78 57.28 0.14
C PHE A 284 19.96 56.55 -0.50
N ALA A 285 20.67 57.31 -1.34
CA ALA A 285 22.02 57.01 -1.76
C ALA A 285 22.96 57.16 -0.55
N ARG A 286 23.47 56.04 -0.02
CA ARG A 286 24.78 56.03 0.65
C ARG A 286 25.80 55.53 -0.37
N LYS A 287 26.63 56.48 -0.77
CA LYS A 287 27.73 56.35 -1.71
C LYS A 287 28.90 55.69 -0.99
N GLU A 288 28.99 54.37 -1.01
CA GLU A 288 30.27 53.68 -0.87
C GLU A 288 30.78 53.38 -2.28
N LEU A 289 31.81 54.12 -2.68
CA LEU A 289 32.60 53.78 -3.86
C LEU A 289 33.36 52.49 -3.54
N ASN A 290 32.86 51.37 -4.06
CA ASN A 290 33.70 50.23 -4.41
C ASN A 290 33.55 49.96 -5.91
N THR A 291 34.59 50.37 -6.63
CA THR A 291 34.84 50.07 -8.04
C THR A 291 35.10 48.58 -8.22
N SER A 292 34.08 47.84 -8.65
CA SER A 292 34.15 46.63 -9.49
C SER A 292 32.73 46.10 -9.73
N GLN A 293 31.94 46.80 -10.55
CA GLN A 293 30.64 46.26 -10.99
C GLN A 293 30.89 45.17 -12.04
N GLU A 294 31.06 43.92 -11.60
CA GLU A 294 30.67 42.81 -12.44
C GLU A 294 29.16 42.91 -12.72
N PRO A 295 28.68 42.62 -13.95
CA PRO A 295 27.25 42.68 -14.24
C PRO A 295 26.49 41.66 -13.39
N SER A 296 25.65 42.14 -12.48
CA SER A 296 24.76 41.29 -11.68
C SER A 296 23.57 40.86 -12.54
N VAL A 297 23.27 39.57 -12.52
CA VAL A 297 22.01 39.04 -13.06
C VAL A 297 20.92 39.35 -12.03
N TYR A 298 19.75 39.81 -12.49
CA TYR A 298 18.59 40.12 -11.63
C TYR A 298 17.52 39.05 -11.80
N LEU A 299 17.09 38.41 -10.72
CA LEU A 299 16.03 37.41 -10.75
C LEU A 299 14.66 38.08 -10.54
N SER A 300 13.71 37.73 -11.39
CA SER A 300 12.28 38.01 -11.26
C SER A 300 11.61 36.97 -10.35
N ALA A 301 10.38 37.28 -9.92
CA ALA A 301 9.59 36.37 -9.09
C ALA A 301 9.40 34.98 -9.73
N HIS A 302 9.30 34.90 -11.06
CA HIS A 302 9.16 33.62 -11.78
C HIS A 302 10.44 32.77 -11.69
N GLU A 303 11.60 33.37 -11.93
CA GLU A 303 12.88 32.68 -11.84
C GLU A 303 13.18 32.25 -10.38
N GLU A 304 12.89 33.11 -9.41
CA GLU A 304 13.00 32.76 -7.99
C GLU A 304 12.11 31.57 -7.62
N ASN A 305 10.88 31.54 -8.13
CA ASN A 305 9.95 30.44 -7.89
C ASN A 305 10.48 29.11 -8.45
N ILE A 306 11.05 29.12 -9.66
CA ILE A 306 11.67 27.90 -10.22
C ILE A 306 12.84 27.44 -9.36
N LEU A 307 13.69 28.34 -8.88
CA LEU A 307 14.82 28.00 -8.01
C LEU A 307 14.35 27.44 -6.67
N LYS A 308 13.31 28.03 -6.08
CA LYS A 308 12.66 27.52 -4.86
C LYS A 308 12.14 26.09 -5.06
N THR A 309 11.34 25.86 -6.11
CA THR A 309 10.82 24.52 -6.40
C THR A 309 11.92 23.52 -6.71
N TYR A 310 12.93 23.90 -7.50
CA TYR A 310 14.07 23.03 -7.78
C TYR A 310 14.81 22.64 -6.50
N SER A 311 14.99 23.60 -5.59
CA SER A 311 15.63 23.37 -4.29
C SER A 311 14.84 22.41 -3.42
N ALA A 312 13.53 22.62 -3.33
CA ALA A 312 12.59 21.75 -2.63
C ALA A 312 12.61 20.32 -3.20
N CYS A 313 12.54 20.17 -4.53
CA CYS A 313 12.59 18.87 -5.18
C CYS A 313 13.90 18.13 -4.90
N CYS A 314 15.05 18.80 -5.03
CA CYS A 314 16.35 18.20 -4.76
C CYS A 314 16.46 17.68 -3.33
N LEU A 315 15.98 18.46 -2.35
CA LEU A 315 15.98 18.08 -0.95
C LEU A 315 15.08 16.85 -0.70
N MET A 316 13.84 16.88 -1.19
CA MET A 316 12.88 15.80 -0.99
C MET A 316 13.35 14.50 -1.66
N LEU A 317 13.85 14.58 -2.89
CA LEU A 317 14.41 13.43 -3.59
C LEU A 317 15.61 12.87 -2.84
N ASN A 318 16.51 13.71 -2.34
CA ASN A 318 17.68 13.25 -1.60
C ASN A 318 17.30 12.55 -0.28
N LYS A 319 16.33 13.11 0.47
CA LYS A 319 15.92 12.58 1.78
C LYS A 319 15.06 11.31 1.66
N TYR A 320 14.14 11.24 0.69
CA TYR A 320 13.07 10.24 0.70
C TYR A 320 13.00 9.29 -0.52
N SER A 321 13.59 9.61 -1.67
CA SER A 321 13.38 8.80 -2.90
C SER A 321 13.81 7.34 -2.79
N ASN A 322 14.84 7.07 -1.97
CA ASN A 322 15.41 5.75 -1.76
C ASN A 322 14.75 4.97 -0.60
N LEU A 323 13.81 5.57 0.11
CA LEU A 323 13.12 4.92 1.21
C LEU A 323 11.94 4.07 0.70
N PRO A 324 11.52 3.06 1.47
CA PRO A 324 10.20 2.47 1.30
C PRO A 324 9.14 3.54 1.53
N LYS A 325 8.07 3.49 0.74
CA LYS A 325 6.96 4.46 0.81
C LYS A 325 6.36 4.55 2.21
N ALA A 326 6.34 3.46 2.96
CA ALA A 326 5.85 3.44 4.33
C ALA A 326 6.55 4.44 5.26
N LEU A 327 7.82 4.78 5.00
CA LEU A 327 8.63 5.68 5.84
C LEU A 327 8.64 7.13 5.32
N VAL A 328 7.86 7.43 4.28
CA VAL A 328 7.79 8.78 3.69
C VAL A 328 6.74 9.60 4.44
N PRO A 329 7.01 10.89 4.74
CA PRO A 329 6.03 11.77 5.36
C PRO A 329 4.82 12.02 4.45
N THR A 330 3.65 12.03 5.07
CA THR A 330 2.34 12.17 4.43
C THR A 330 1.52 13.33 4.99
N THR A 331 1.87 13.83 6.17
CA THR A 331 1.24 15.00 6.79
C THR A 331 2.18 16.20 6.87
N SER A 332 1.65 17.40 7.09
CA SER A 332 2.42 18.61 7.43
C SER A 332 3.29 18.43 8.69
N GLU A 333 2.81 17.66 9.65
CA GLU A 333 3.45 17.35 10.92
C GLU A 333 4.61 16.35 10.75
N GLY A 334 4.81 15.80 9.54
CA GLY A 334 5.87 14.85 9.23
C GLY A 334 5.52 13.40 9.53
N ASP A 335 4.25 13.07 9.80
CA ASP A 335 3.81 11.71 10.08
C ASP A 335 3.98 10.84 8.82
N SER A 336 4.63 9.71 8.98
CA SER A 336 4.83 8.76 7.88
C SER A 336 3.57 7.94 7.59
N PHE A 337 3.46 7.36 6.39
CA PHE A 337 2.41 6.39 6.09
C PHE A 337 2.35 5.25 7.12
N LEU A 338 3.51 4.79 7.61
CA LEU A 338 3.60 3.80 8.68
C LEU A 338 2.90 4.30 9.94
N MET A 339 3.24 5.49 10.43
CA MET A 339 2.63 6.06 11.63
C MET A 339 1.12 6.20 11.50
N LEU A 340 0.63 6.76 10.39
CA LEU A 340 -0.80 6.89 10.14
C LEU A 340 -1.49 5.51 10.10
N LYS A 341 -0.86 4.51 9.48
CA LYS A 341 -1.40 3.16 9.41
C LYS A 341 -1.41 2.46 10.78
N LEU A 342 -0.38 2.65 11.60
CA LEU A 342 -0.35 2.17 12.98
C LEU A 342 -1.51 2.80 13.78
N ALA A 343 -1.73 4.11 13.63
CA ALA A 343 -2.80 4.84 14.30
C ALA A 343 -4.20 4.35 13.87
N GLU A 344 -4.41 4.06 12.58
CA GLU A 344 -5.65 3.44 12.10
C GLU A 344 -5.94 2.13 12.83
N GLN A 345 -4.95 1.24 13.01
CA GLN A 345 -5.18 -0.08 13.61
C GLN A 345 -5.60 -0.02 15.09
N ILE A 346 -5.29 1.08 15.79
CA ILE A 346 -5.70 1.26 17.19
C ILE A 346 -7.22 1.44 17.30
N GLY A 347 -7.82 2.25 16.42
CA GLY A 347 -9.22 2.66 16.54
C GLY A 347 -10.17 2.02 15.52
N LEU A 348 -9.66 1.65 14.34
CA LEU A 348 -10.49 1.37 13.18
C LEU A 348 -11.01 -0.08 13.15
N LEU A 349 -10.15 -1.06 13.45
CA LEU A 349 -10.48 -2.49 13.34
C LEU A 349 -9.68 -3.34 14.36
N PRO A 350 -10.15 -3.47 15.61
CA PRO A 350 -9.47 -4.32 16.60
C PRO A 350 -9.41 -5.76 16.08
N CYS A 351 -8.21 -6.34 16.03
CA CYS A 351 -7.92 -7.63 15.43
C CYS A 351 -7.07 -8.51 16.36
N LEU A 352 -6.94 -9.79 16.03
CA LEU A 352 -6.05 -10.74 16.73
C LEU A 352 -4.60 -10.24 16.71
N GLY A 353 -4.17 -9.72 15.56
CA GLY A 353 -2.81 -9.22 15.34
C GLY A 353 -2.68 -8.44 14.04
N ASN A 354 -1.52 -7.86 13.85
CA ASN A 354 -1.17 -7.09 12.65
C ASN A 354 0.14 -7.63 12.07
N ILE A 355 0.24 -7.64 10.75
CA ILE A 355 1.46 -7.98 10.02
C ILE A 355 1.85 -6.82 9.14
N LEU A 356 3.12 -6.47 9.21
CA LEU A 356 3.76 -5.58 8.26
C LEU A 356 4.68 -6.39 7.37
N VAL A 357 4.47 -6.36 6.05
CA VAL A 357 5.42 -6.97 5.10
C VAL A 357 6.33 -5.90 4.53
N VAL A 358 7.59 -5.93 4.90
CA VAL A 358 8.59 -4.89 4.59
C VAL A 358 9.54 -5.37 3.47
N PRO A 359 10.33 -4.47 2.86
CA PRO A 359 11.35 -4.88 1.90
C PRO A 359 12.38 -5.83 2.50
N ALA A 360 13.10 -6.55 1.64
CA ALA A 360 14.22 -7.39 2.05
C ALA A 360 15.26 -6.60 2.87
N PHE A 361 15.78 -7.21 3.94
CA PHE A 361 16.81 -6.66 4.83
C PHE A 361 16.40 -5.37 5.57
N MET A 362 15.10 -5.18 5.82
CA MET A 362 14.57 -4.00 6.53
C MET A 362 13.72 -4.36 7.74
N LYS A 363 13.59 -5.64 8.10
CA LYS A 363 12.79 -6.07 9.26
C LYS A 363 13.21 -5.37 10.54
N SER A 364 14.50 -5.36 10.85
CA SER A 364 15.01 -4.81 12.11
C SER A 364 14.78 -3.29 12.23
N GLU A 365 14.81 -2.60 11.10
CA GLU A 365 14.63 -1.17 10.95
C GLU A 365 13.17 -0.80 11.21
N PHE A 366 12.23 -1.53 10.57
CA PHE A 366 10.80 -1.33 10.81
C PHE A 366 10.38 -1.75 12.22
N GLU A 367 10.96 -2.81 12.79
CA GLU A 367 10.70 -3.19 14.19
C GLU A 367 11.13 -2.08 15.15
N LYS A 368 12.31 -1.48 14.94
CA LYS A 368 12.77 -0.31 15.72
C LYS A 368 11.86 0.89 15.54
N GLU A 369 11.44 1.17 14.30
CA GLU A 369 10.56 2.29 13.99
C GLU A 369 9.20 2.14 14.68
N ILE A 370 8.61 0.94 14.63
CA ILE A 370 7.36 0.64 15.35
C ILE A 370 7.54 0.86 16.86
N GLU A 371 8.63 0.38 17.46
CA GLU A 371 8.89 0.60 18.89
C GLU A 371 9.17 2.08 19.24
N LEU A 372 9.73 2.87 18.32
CA LEU A 372 9.90 4.32 18.48
C LEU A 372 8.57 5.08 18.42
N LEU A 373 7.65 4.66 17.53
CA LEU A 373 6.34 5.29 17.36
C LEU A 373 5.34 4.87 18.44
N LYS A 374 5.54 3.70 19.05
CA LYS A 374 4.61 3.11 20.02
C LYS A 374 4.29 4.00 21.23
N PRO A 375 5.24 4.71 21.89
CA PRO A 375 4.92 5.64 22.97
C PRO A 375 4.03 6.81 22.51
N GLN A 376 4.30 7.38 21.32
CA GLN A 376 3.49 8.48 20.76
C GLN A 376 2.05 8.04 20.48
N LEU A 377 1.89 6.79 20.04
CA LEU A 377 0.59 6.16 19.85
C LEU A 377 -0.09 5.82 21.18
N GLN A 378 0.66 5.47 22.22
CA GLN A 378 0.15 5.07 23.55
C GLN A 378 -0.26 6.24 24.43
N GLU A 379 0.47 7.36 24.43
CA GLU A 379 0.08 8.59 25.14
C GLU A 379 -1.29 9.09 24.67
N ASN A 380 -1.63 8.85 23.40
CA ASN A 380 -2.92 9.21 22.84
C ASN A 380 -4.08 8.29 23.23
N VAL A 381 -3.79 7.04 23.62
CA VAL A 381 -4.78 6.04 24.10
C VAL A 381 -4.88 6.05 25.64
N SER A 382 -4.03 6.83 26.32
CA SER A 382 -3.86 6.80 27.78
C SER A 382 -5.14 7.09 28.57
N ASP A 383 -6.11 7.83 28.04
CA ASP A 383 -7.42 8.05 28.69
C ASP A 383 -8.27 6.78 28.83
N ILE A 384 -8.19 5.85 27.86
CA ILE A 384 -8.87 4.55 27.96
C ILE A 384 -8.20 3.68 29.04
N PHE A 385 -6.89 3.77 29.18
CA PHE A 385 -6.13 3.05 30.21
C PHE A 385 -6.24 3.69 31.61
N ALA A 386 -6.38 5.01 31.70
CA ALA A 386 -6.71 5.73 32.93
C ALA A 386 -8.13 5.39 33.41
N LEU A 387 -9.12 5.35 32.50
CA LEU A 387 -10.45 4.80 32.76
C LEU A 387 -10.41 3.33 33.17
N ARG A 388 -9.55 2.50 32.55
CA ARG A 388 -9.37 1.09 32.91
C ARG A 388 -8.85 0.91 34.34
N ASN A 389 -7.90 1.75 34.74
CA ASN A 389 -7.30 1.72 36.08
C ASN A 389 -8.15 2.47 37.12
N SER A 390 -9.26 3.09 36.70
CA SER A 390 -10.24 3.70 37.60
C SER A 390 -10.96 2.64 38.43
N PRO A 391 -11.23 2.91 39.73
CA PRO A 391 -12.08 2.05 40.54
C PRO A 391 -13.47 1.82 39.93
N PHE A 392 -13.96 2.78 39.12
CA PHE A 392 -15.28 2.75 38.49
C PHE A 392 -15.31 2.06 37.11
N ALA A 393 -14.18 1.58 36.60
CA ALA A 393 -14.17 0.90 35.31
C ALA A 393 -15.02 -0.38 35.36
N PRO A 394 -15.89 -0.61 34.35
CA PRO A 394 -16.69 -1.84 34.28
C PRO A 394 -15.78 -3.07 34.12
N LEU A 395 -16.18 -4.21 34.69
CA LEU A 395 -15.38 -5.44 34.74
C LEU A 395 -14.82 -5.87 33.37
N TRP A 396 -15.61 -5.75 32.29
CA TRP A 396 -15.15 -6.06 30.93
C TRP A 396 -13.96 -5.21 30.47
N LEU A 397 -13.83 -3.97 30.94
CA LEU A 397 -12.72 -3.08 30.61
C LEU A 397 -11.47 -3.43 31.43
N LYS A 398 -11.64 -3.90 32.68
CA LYS A 398 -10.56 -4.36 33.57
C LYS A 398 -10.01 -5.75 33.19
N GLU A 399 -10.88 -6.62 32.69
CA GLU A 399 -10.57 -8.01 32.32
C GLU A 399 -9.95 -8.14 30.92
N ASN A 400 -10.10 -7.12 30.06
CA ASN A 400 -9.44 -7.07 28.75
C ASN A 400 -7.93 -6.73 28.89
N ARG A 401 -7.18 -7.67 29.47
CA ARG A 401 -5.72 -7.60 29.66
C ARG A 401 -4.92 -8.05 28.43
N LYS A 402 -5.56 -8.60 27.40
CA LYS A 402 -4.86 -9.00 26.18
C LYS A 402 -4.41 -7.75 25.43
N THR A 403 -3.11 -7.63 25.23
CA THR A 403 -2.50 -6.87 24.14
C THR A 403 -3.07 -7.39 22.81
N SER A 404 -4.26 -6.94 22.41
CA SER A 404 -4.78 -7.20 21.06
C SER A 404 -4.00 -6.35 20.06
N GLY A 405 -3.71 -6.88 18.87
CA GLY A 405 -3.03 -6.14 17.81
C GLY A 405 -1.49 -6.16 17.85
N ALA A 406 -0.87 -7.21 18.38
CA ALA A 406 0.58 -7.41 18.28
C ALA A 406 1.04 -7.31 16.82
N TRP A 407 2.14 -6.58 16.58
CA TRP A 407 2.75 -6.44 15.27
C TRP A 407 3.79 -7.53 15.06
N ALA A 408 3.65 -8.27 13.96
CA ALA A 408 4.71 -9.10 13.41
C ALA A 408 5.26 -8.45 12.14
N VAL A 409 6.58 -8.43 12.00
CA VAL A 409 7.25 -7.93 10.80
C VAL A 409 7.79 -9.10 10.00
N LEU A 410 7.34 -9.20 8.75
CA LEU A 410 7.78 -10.18 7.76
C LEU A 410 8.52 -9.48 6.62
N GLU A 411 9.43 -10.16 5.95
CA GLU A 411 10.17 -9.60 4.82
C GLU A 411 9.71 -10.20 3.50
N GLN A 412 9.54 -9.34 2.49
CA GLN A 412 9.55 -9.79 1.10
C GLN A 412 11.01 -10.05 0.67
N GLY A 413 11.54 -11.20 1.07
CA GLY A 413 12.94 -11.58 0.89
C GLY A 413 13.39 -11.74 -0.57
N ARG A 414 14.71 -11.94 -0.77
CA ARG A 414 15.32 -12.17 -2.10
C ARG A 414 14.74 -13.39 -2.83
N ASN A 415 14.36 -14.43 -2.10
CA ASN A 415 13.66 -15.61 -2.63
C ASN A 415 12.31 -15.29 -3.31
N LEU A 416 11.70 -14.14 -2.99
CA LEU A 416 10.47 -13.63 -3.60
C LEU A 416 10.74 -12.59 -4.71
N SER A 417 12.01 -12.46 -5.12
CA SER A 417 12.44 -11.58 -6.19
C SER A 417 12.72 -12.34 -7.49
N THR A 418 12.70 -11.61 -8.59
CA THR A 418 13.21 -12.00 -9.91
C THR A 418 14.40 -11.12 -10.28
N ILE A 419 14.89 -11.23 -11.52
CA ILE A 419 15.91 -10.33 -12.07
C ILE A 419 15.36 -9.51 -13.23
N ARG A 420 15.99 -8.37 -13.50
CA ARG A 420 15.73 -7.57 -14.69
C ARG A 420 16.39 -8.19 -15.91
N PHE A 421 15.73 -8.07 -17.05
CA PHE A 421 16.23 -8.45 -18.36
C PHE A 421 16.16 -7.25 -19.31
N HIS A 422 16.99 -7.24 -20.33
CA HIS A 422 16.83 -6.39 -21.48
C HIS A 422 15.62 -6.84 -22.30
N MET A 423 15.10 -5.95 -23.16
CA MET A 423 13.98 -6.23 -24.05
C MET A 423 14.25 -7.34 -25.09
N ASP A 424 15.51 -7.78 -25.23
CA ASP A 424 15.91 -8.92 -26.06
C ASP A 424 16.05 -10.23 -25.27
N GLY A 425 15.78 -10.22 -23.97
CA GLY A 425 15.85 -11.38 -23.08
C GLY A 425 17.20 -11.61 -22.39
N ARG A 426 18.23 -10.79 -22.67
CA ARG A 426 19.50 -10.89 -21.93
C ARG A 426 19.34 -10.44 -20.48
N PRO A 427 19.93 -11.13 -19.48
CA PRO A 427 19.97 -10.64 -18.10
C PRO A 427 20.59 -9.25 -18.02
N TYR A 428 19.97 -8.35 -17.26
CA TYR A 428 20.49 -7.01 -17.03
C TYR A 428 21.51 -7.03 -15.88
N THR A 429 22.71 -6.50 -16.12
CA THR A 429 23.80 -6.42 -15.15
C THR A 429 24.16 -4.98 -14.80
N ASP A 430 24.69 -4.75 -13.59
CA ASP A 430 25.36 -3.49 -13.26
C ASP A 430 26.78 -3.37 -13.87
N GLU A 431 27.46 -2.27 -13.53
CA GLU A 431 28.84 -1.96 -13.91
C GLU A 431 29.85 -3.03 -13.44
N ASN A 432 29.51 -3.81 -12.41
CA ASN A 432 30.34 -4.88 -11.87
C ASN A 432 29.97 -6.26 -12.45
N GLY A 433 29.03 -6.32 -13.40
CA GLY A 433 28.56 -7.57 -14.00
C GLY A 433 27.58 -8.37 -13.15
N LYS A 434 27.06 -7.82 -12.04
CA LYS A 434 26.10 -8.51 -11.17
C LYS A 434 24.67 -8.35 -11.69
N TYR A 435 23.87 -9.41 -11.58
CA TYR A 435 22.44 -9.34 -11.90
C TYR A 435 21.71 -8.37 -10.97
N ILE A 436 20.73 -7.65 -11.53
CA ILE A 436 19.97 -6.65 -10.77
C ILE A 436 18.59 -7.20 -10.38
N PRO A 437 18.43 -7.67 -9.12
CA PRO A 437 17.18 -8.20 -8.62
C PRO A 437 16.07 -7.15 -8.50
N VAL A 438 14.84 -7.59 -8.68
CA VAL A 438 13.60 -6.80 -8.50
C VAL A 438 12.54 -7.69 -7.85
N SER A 439 11.66 -7.12 -7.03
CA SER A 439 10.51 -7.87 -6.52
C SER A 439 9.71 -8.49 -7.68
N ALA A 440 9.37 -9.78 -7.58
CA ALA A 440 8.57 -10.47 -8.61
C ALA A 440 7.06 -10.16 -8.47
N GLY A 441 6.73 -8.99 -7.94
CA GLY A 441 5.37 -8.51 -7.74
C GLY A 441 4.82 -8.81 -6.35
N HIS A 442 3.63 -8.29 -6.07
CA HIS A 442 2.97 -8.53 -4.79
C HIS A 442 2.25 -9.88 -4.75
N GLY A 443 2.07 -10.57 -5.90
CA GLY A 443 1.55 -11.95 -5.94
C GLY A 443 2.39 -12.93 -5.13
N GLU A 444 3.70 -12.67 -5.05
CA GLU A 444 4.66 -13.41 -4.25
C GLU A 444 4.38 -13.43 -2.75
N LEU A 445 3.60 -12.46 -2.25
CA LEU A 445 3.19 -12.41 -0.85
C LEU A 445 2.40 -13.65 -0.43
N ILE A 446 1.78 -14.36 -1.38
CA ILE A 446 1.07 -15.62 -1.14
C ILE A 446 1.97 -16.67 -0.46
N HIS A 447 3.28 -16.65 -0.74
CA HIS A 447 4.25 -17.57 -0.12
C HIS A 447 4.56 -17.22 1.34
N LEU A 448 4.24 -16.00 1.78
CA LEU A 448 4.34 -15.61 3.18
C LEU A 448 3.12 -16.02 4.00
N PHE A 449 1.99 -16.39 3.37
CA PHE A 449 0.76 -16.72 4.10
C PHE A 449 0.97 -17.96 4.98
N ASP A 450 1.83 -18.89 4.56
CA ASP A 450 2.19 -20.04 5.37
C ASP A 450 2.89 -19.64 6.68
N GLU A 451 3.84 -18.69 6.60
CA GLU A 451 4.53 -18.12 7.76
C GLU A 451 3.57 -17.30 8.64
N ILE A 452 2.66 -16.55 8.02
CA ILE A 452 1.60 -15.80 8.70
C ILE A 452 0.76 -16.73 9.59
N THR A 453 0.26 -17.84 9.05
CA THR A 453 -0.54 -18.80 9.84
C THR A 453 0.29 -19.51 10.91
N ASN A 454 1.60 -19.67 10.72
CA ASN A 454 2.46 -20.26 11.74
C ASN A 454 2.68 -19.30 12.92
N ASN A 455 2.82 -17.99 12.64
CA ASN A 455 2.95 -16.95 13.67
C ASN A 455 1.64 -16.69 14.41
N PHE A 456 0.50 -16.86 13.71
CA PHE A 456 -0.84 -16.69 14.26
C PHE A 456 -1.68 -17.95 14.03
N PRO A 457 -1.44 -19.03 14.80
CA PRO A 457 -2.10 -20.32 14.58
C PRO A 457 -3.61 -20.28 14.82
N ASP A 458 -4.10 -19.32 15.59
CA ASP A 458 -5.54 -19.15 15.85
C ASP A 458 -6.23 -18.25 14.80
N ALA A 459 -5.48 -17.66 13.85
CA ALA A 459 -6.07 -16.82 12.82
C ALA A 459 -6.85 -17.66 11.81
N GLU A 460 -8.10 -17.24 11.55
CA GLU A 460 -8.98 -17.87 10.57
C GLU A 460 -9.19 -16.99 9.33
N CYS A 461 -8.96 -15.68 9.47
CA CYS A 461 -9.16 -14.71 8.40
C CYS A 461 -7.97 -13.75 8.29
N LEU A 462 -7.61 -13.39 7.06
CA LEU A 462 -6.63 -12.37 6.74
C LEU A 462 -7.30 -11.21 6.02
N HIS A 463 -7.14 -9.99 6.53
CA HIS A 463 -7.55 -8.75 5.88
C HIS A 463 -6.33 -8.02 5.35
N ILE A 464 -6.25 -7.82 4.03
CA ILE A 464 -5.15 -7.11 3.39
C ILE A 464 -5.57 -5.68 3.05
N ARG A 465 -4.68 -4.73 3.37
CA ARG A 465 -4.85 -3.30 3.09
C ARG A 465 -3.55 -2.69 2.55
N ASN A 466 -3.68 -1.71 1.68
CA ASN A 466 -2.54 -0.94 1.22
C ASN A 466 -2.03 0.05 2.28
N ILE A 467 -0.70 0.22 2.32
CA ILE A 467 -0.03 1.20 3.18
C ILE A 467 -0.36 2.65 2.79
N ASP A 468 -0.58 2.91 1.50
CA ASP A 468 -0.79 4.24 0.92
C ASP A 468 -2.26 4.65 0.77
N ASN A 469 -3.20 3.81 1.22
CA ASN A 469 -4.62 4.14 1.31
C ASN A 469 -4.96 4.58 2.75
N VAL A 470 -4.96 5.90 3.02
CA VAL A 470 -5.13 6.46 4.37
C VAL A 470 -6.58 6.87 4.58
N ILE A 471 -7.34 6.10 5.36
CA ILE A 471 -8.79 6.29 5.52
C ILE A 471 -9.17 7.03 6.80
N GLY A 472 -8.23 7.12 7.76
CA GLY A 472 -8.47 7.75 9.06
C GLY A 472 -8.98 6.80 10.13
N SER A 473 -9.31 7.35 11.30
CA SER A 473 -9.80 6.60 12.47
C SER A 473 -11.16 7.04 12.99
N SER A 474 -11.91 7.84 12.23
CA SER A 474 -13.24 8.30 12.67
C SER A 474 -14.25 7.15 12.83
N LEU A 475 -15.24 7.33 13.70
CA LEU A 475 -16.27 6.34 14.00
C LEU A 475 -17.07 5.91 12.76
N ASP A 476 -17.33 6.84 11.84
CA ASP A 476 -18.03 6.55 10.59
C ASP A 476 -17.20 5.61 9.71
N ARG A 477 -15.87 5.86 9.60
CA ARG A 477 -14.95 5.00 8.83
C ARG A 477 -14.85 3.61 9.43
N SER A 478 -14.77 3.51 10.75
CA SER A 478 -14.79 2.20 11.44
C SER A 478 -16.10 1.46 11.15
N SER A 479 -17.24 2.16 11.22
CA SER A 479 -18.56 1.57 10.97
C SER A 479 -18.70 1.07 9.53
N GLU A 480 -18.22 1.84 8.55
CA GLU A 480 -18.16 1.46 7.15
C GLU A 480 -17.27 0.23 6.92
N LEU A 481 -16.07 0.17 7.55
CA LEU A 481 -15.15 -0.97 7.41
C LEU A 481 -15.66 -2.24 8.10
N ASN A 482 -16.52 -2.12 9.11
CA ASN A 482 -17.07 -3.29 9.81
C ASN A 482 -18.03 -4.09 8.95
N ILE A 483 -18.73 -3.45 8.01
CA ILE A 483 -19.71 -4.10 7.14
C ILE A 483 -19.08 -5.15 6.22
N PRO A 484 -17.99 -4.87 5.46
CA PRO A 484 -17.35 -5.89 4.64
C PRO A 484 -16.73 -7.02 5.49
N ALA A 485 -16.19 -6.72 6.67
CA ALA A 485 -15.68 -7.73 7.59
C ALA A 485 -16.79 -8.65 8.13
N GLU A 486 -17.95 -8.08 8.45
CA GLU A 486 -19.14 -8.81 8.88
C GLU A 486 -19.73 -9.67 7.76
N CYS A 487 -19.78 -9.13 6.54
CA CYS A 487 -20.19 -9.86 5.36
C CYS A 487 -19.29 -11.08 5.12
N PHE A 488 -17.96 -10.90 5.20
CA PHE A 488 -17.02 -12.02 5.10
C PHE A 488 -17.29 -13.07 6.18
N LYS A 489 -17.41 -12.66 7.45
CA LYS A 489 -17.67 -13.59 8.56
C LYS A 489 -18.93 -14.42 8.31
N ILE A 490 -20.04 -13.78 7.96
CA ILE A 490 -21.32 -14.47 7.78
C ILE A 490 -21.26 -15.43 6.58
N ILE A 491 -20.70 -14.99 5.45
CA ILE A 491 -20.53 -15.87 4.28
C ILE A 491 -19.67 -17.08 4.68
N ARG A 492 -18.57 -16.86 5.40
CA ARG A 492 -17.73 -17.96 5.91
C ARG A 492 -18.52 -18.92 6.79
N ASP A 493 -19.19 -18.42 7.83
CA ASP A 493 -19.93 -19.26 8.78
C ASP A 493 -21.02 -20.09 8.05
N CYS A 494 -21.70 -19.49 7.06
CA CYS A 494 -22.66 -20.21 6.22
C CYS A 494 -22.00 -21.31 5.37
N ILE A 495 -20.88 -21.01 4.71
CA ILE A 495 -20.18 -22.00 3.87
C ILE A 495 -19.55 -23.11 4.72
N GLU A 496 -19.00 -22.79 5.88
CA GLU A 496 -18.50 -23.75 6.85
C GLU A 496 -19.60 -24.72 7.31
N PHE A 497 -20.79 -24.19 7.63
CA PHE A 497 -21.95 -25.03 7.93
C PHE A 497 -22.31 -25.94 6.75
N LEU A 498 -22.38 -25.41 5.52
CA LEU A 498 -22.72 -26.20 4.33
C LEU A 498 -21.66 -27.27 4.01
N ARG A 499 -20.37 -26.96 4.17
CA ARG A 499 -19.28 -27.94 4.01
C ARG A 499 -19.46 -29.13 4.96
N ALA A 500 -19.76 -28.87 6.24
CA ALA A 500 -20.01 -29.94 7.21
C ALA A 500 -21.23 -30.81 6.81
N GLN A 501 -22.32 -30.19 6.38
CA GLN A 501 -23.53 -30.92 5.98
C GLN A 501 -23.33 -31.78 4.72
N VAL A 502 -22.59 -31.28 3.73
CA VAL A 502 -22.27 -32.06 2.53
C VAL A 502 -21.29 -33.18 2.86
N GLU A 503 -20.32 -32.93 3.74
CA GLU A 503 -19.36 -33.94 4.20
C GLU A 503 -20.03 -35.08 4.96
N ASP A 504 -20.90 -34.77 5.93
CA ASP A 504 -21.68 -35.76 6.67
C ASP A 504 -22.52 -36.62 5.72
N TYR A 505 -23.15 -35.99 4.72
CA TYR A 505 -23.91 -36.69 3.69
C TYR A 505 -23.04 -37.63 2.85
N LEU A 506 -21.89 -37.17 2.37
CA LEU A 506 -20.98 -37.99 1.57
C LEU A 506 -20.46 -39.19 2.38
N PHE A 507 -20.19 -38.98 3.67
CA PHE A 507 -19.74 -40.03 4.58
C PHE A 507 -20.84 -41.06 4.90
N ASP A 508 -22.08 -40.62 5.14
CA ASP A 508 -23.21 -41.50 5.43
C ASP A 508 -23.68 -42.25 4.18
N TYR A 509 -23.59 -41.65 2.99
CA TYR A 509 -23.91 -42.32 1.73
C TYR A 509 -23.04 -43.56 1.51
N ILE A 510 -21.73 -43.44 1.80
CA ILE A 510 -20.78 -44.57 1.77
C ILE A 510 -21.23 -45.69 2.71
N LYS A 511 -21.93 -45.36 3.80
CA LYS A 511 -22.39 -46.33 4.80
C LYS A 511 -23.76 -46.95 4.50
N ASN A 512 -24.74 -46.21 3.97
CA ASN A 512 -26.15 -46.65 4.02
C ASN A 512 -27.10 -46.29 2.84
N GLN A 513 -26.63 -45.76 1.68
CA GLN A 513 -27.42 -45.58 0.43
C GLN A 513 -28.90 -45.08 0.54
N SER A 514 -29.27 -44.21 1.49
CA SER A 514 -30.71 -44.04 1.82
C SER A 514 -31.38 -42.72 1.39
N ASN A 515 -30.66 -41.68 0.92
CA ASN A 515 -31.30 -40.46 0.41
C ASN A 515 -30.37 -39.65 -0.50
N ASN A 516 -30.88 -38.98 -1.54
CA ASN A 516 -30.10 -38.14 -2.46
C ASN A 516 -30.11 -36.64 -2.08
N ARG A 517 -30.78 -36.31 -0.96
CA ARG A 517 -31.05 -34.94 -0.51
C ARG A 517 -30.55 -34.74 0.92
N LEU A 518 -30.10 -33.52 1.24
CA LEU A 518 -29.77 -33.12 2.61
C LEU A 518 -31.06 -32.87 3.39
N GLN A 519 -31.36 -33.74 4.36
CA GLN A 519 -32.56 -33.69 5.20
C GLN A 519 -32.35 -32.81 6.44
N ASN A 520 -31.94 -31.56 6.25
CA ASN A 520 -31.71 -30.61 7.33
C ASN A 520 -32.34 -29.24 7.00
N GLU A 521 -33.37 -28.86 7.76
CA GLU A 521 -34.07 -27.57 7.58
C GLU A 521 -33.16 -26.36 7.77
N THR A 522 -32.16 -26.45 8.66
CA THR A 522 -31.17 -25.38 8.84
C THR A 522 -30.34 -25.19 7.57
N THR A 523 -30.01 -26.26 6.84
CA THR A 523 -29.35 -26.18 5.53
C THR A 523 -30.19 -25.39 4.54
N PHE A 524 -31.49 -25.65 4.49
CA PHE A 524 -32.41 -24.89 3.65
C PHE A 524 -32.46 -23.41 4.05
N HIS A 525 -32.49 -23.09 5.34
CA HIS A 525 -32.46 -21.70 5.81
C HIS A 525 -31.16 -20.97 5.48
N VAL A 526 -30.00 -21.62 5.66
CA VAL A 526 -28.69 -21.07 5.27
C VAL A 526 -28.63 -20.84 3.76
N LEU A 527 -29.09 -21.81 2.98
CA LEU A 527 -29.11 -21.70 1.53
C LEU A 527 -30.05 -20.58 1.06
N ARG A 528 -31.24 -20.46 1.68
CA ARG A 528 -32.19 -19.37 1.44
C ARG A 528 -31.61 -18.01 1.83
N TYR A 529 -30.81 -17.93 2.89
CA TYR A 529 -30.12 -16.70 3.25
C TYR A 529 -29.14 -16.29 2.13
N LEU A 530 -28.28 -17.21 1.70
CA LEU A 530 -27.31 -16.96 0.62
C LEU A 530 -27.99 -16.65 -0.73
N ALA A 531 -29.17 -17.21 -0.98
CA ALA A 531 -29.95 -16.94 -2.19
C ALA A 531 -30.32 -15.46 -2.35
N ASN A 532 -30.37 -14.67 -1.27
CA ASN A 532 -30.63 -13.22 -1.37
C ASN A 532 -29.50 -12.43 -2.03
N PHE A 533 -28.33 -13.03 -2.27
CA PHE A 533 -27.18 -12.39 -2.90
C PHE A 533 -27.12 -12.62 -4.43
N ILE A 534 -28.03 -13.41 -5.00
CA ILE A 534 -28.07 -13.72 -6.43
C ILE A 534 -29.40 -13.26 -7.06
N ASP A 535 -29.59 -13.50 -8.36
CA ASP A 535 -30.83 -13.19 -9.06
C ASP A 535 -32.04 -13.91 -8.46
N ASP A 536 -33.13 -13.17 -8.22
CA ASP A 536 -34.33 -13.67 -7.55
C ASP A 536 -34.98 -14.84 -8.32
N ASN A 537 -34.95 -14.85 -9.65
CA ASN A 537 -35.56 -15.94 -10.41
C ASN A 537 -34.76 -17.24 -10.26
N ILE A 538 -33.43 -17.13 -10.34
CA ILE A 538 -32.51 -18.26 -10.14
C ILE A 538 -32.62 -18.80 -8.71
N ALA A 539 -32.69 -17.89 -7.73
CA ALA A 539 -32.87 -18.22 -6.32
C ALA A 539 -34.19 -18.97 -6.08
N ASN A 540 -35.32 -18.44 -6.54
CA ASN A 540 -36.63 -19.05 -6.34
C ASN A 540 -36.70 -20.43 -7.00
N GLU A 541 -36.23 -20.57 -8.25
CA GLU A 541 -36.21 -21.87 -8.93
C GLU A 541 -35.40 -22.93 -8.15
N ALA A 542 -34.26 -22.54 -7.58
CA ALA A 542 -33.43 -23.44 -6.76
C ALA A 542 -34.10 -23.79 -5.42
N LEU A 543 -34.76 -22.83 -4.76
CA LEU A 543 -35.43 -23.04 -3.47
C LEU A 543 -36.72 -23.84 -3.61
N ASP A 544 -37.49 -23.63 -4.68
CA ASP A 544 -38.73 -24.38 -4.97
C ASP A 544 -38.45 -25.88 -5.12
N ALA A 545 -37.29 -26.25 -5.67
CA ALA A 545 -36.87 -27.65 -5.76
C ALA A 545 -36.59 -28.32 -4.39
N CYS A 546 -36.55 -27.56 -3.29
CA CYS A 546 -36.38 -28.06 -1.93
C CYS A 546 -37.72 -28.35 -1.21
N VAL A 547 -38.85 -27.98 -1.81
CA VAL A 547 -40.19 -28.16 -1.23
C VAL A 547 -41.11 -28.94 -2.17
N ASP A 548 -42.18 -29.52 -1.63
CA ASP A 548 -43.25 -30.13 -2.44
C ASP A 548 -44.32 -29.10 -2.87
N GLU A 549 -45.32 -29.54 -3.63
CA GLU A 549 -46.46 -28.70 -4.07
C GLU A 549 -47.25 -28.07 -2.91
N LYS A 550 -47.13 -28.61 -1.69
CA LYS A 550 -47.77 -28.10 -0.48
C LYS A 550 -46.85 -27.18 0.33
N LEU A 551 -45.69 -26.82 -0.21
CA LEU A 551 -44.63 -26.03 0.43
C LEU A 551 -44.02 -26.73 1.66
N THR A 552 -44.08 -28.06 1.71
CA THR A 552 -43.43 -28.87 2.75
C THR A 552 -41.98 -29.12 2.35
N PHE A 553 -41.03 -28.92 3.27
CA PHE A 553 -39.62 -29.19 3.01
C PHE A 553 -39.37 -30.69 2.72
N THR A 554 -38.71 -30.99 1.60
CA THR A 554 -38.41 -32.37 1.14
C THR A 554 -36.92 -32.71 1.14
N GLY A 555 -36.07 -31.78 1.62
CA GLY A 555 -34.62 -31.89 1.59
C GLY A 555 -33.99 -31.08 0.46
N VAL A 556 -32.76 -30.63 0.68
CA VAL A 556 -31.98 -29.85 -0.30
C VAL A 556 -31.27 -30.79 -1.27
N PRO A 557 -31.58 -30.78 -2.57
CA PRO A 557 -30.86 -31.57 -3.57
C PRO A 557 -29.60 -30.83 -4.03
N TYR A 558 -28.59 -31.56 -4.56
CA TYR A 558 -27.34 -30.95 -5.04
C TYR A 558 -27.56 -29.83 -6.07
N PRO A 559 -28.52 -29.90 -7.02
CA PRO A 559 -28.70 -28.86 -8.02
C PRO A 559 -29.10 -27.53 -7.39
N SER A 560 -29.92 -27.54 -6.33
CA SER A 560 -30.31 -26.32 -5.62
C SER A 560 -29.11 -25.64 -4.97
N LEU A 561 -28.25 -26.42 -4.31
CA LEU A 561 -27.04 -25.90 -3.67
C LEU A 561 -26.05 -25.38 -4.71
N HIS A 562 -25.74 -26.17 -5.74
CA HIS A 562 -24.83 -25.76 -6.81
C HIS A 562 -25.36 -24.56 -7.60
N LYS A 563 -26.68 -24.47 -7.82
CA LYS A 563 -27.29 -23.33 -8.51
C LYS A 563 -27.16 -22.04 -7.71
N ILE A 564 -27.39 -22.07 -6.40
CA ILE A 564 -27.27 -20.87 -5.57
C ILE A 564 -25.80 -20.46 -5.39
N LEU A 565 -24.95 -21.38 -4.94
CA LEU A 565 -23.55 -21.08 -4.66
C LEU A 565 -22.74 -20.88 -5.94
N GLY A 566 -23.02 -21.64 -6.99
CA GLY A 566 -22.37 -21.49 -8.28
C GLY A 566 -22.68 -20.16 -8.94
N ASN A 567 -23.87 -19.59 -8.77
CA ASN A 567 -24.15 -18.22 -9.22
C ASN A 567 -23.48 -17.16 -8.32
N LEU A 568 -23.43 -17.37 -7.01
CA LEU A 568 -22.79 -16.45 -6.08
C LEU A 568 -21.27 -16.34 -6.32
N PHE A 569 -20.60 -17.50 -6.44
CA PHE A 569 -19.14 -17.59 -6.56
C PHE A 569 -18.66 -17.73 -8.01
N HIS A 570 -19.56 -17.88 -8.98
CA HIS A 570 -19.24 -18.09 -10.39
C HIS A 570 -18.49 -19.41 -10.66
N TRP A 571 -19.04 -20.51 -10.14
CA TRP A 571 -18.53 -21.86 -10.37
C TRP A 571 -18.80 -22.32 -11.81
N GLN A 572 -17.94 -23.21 -12.30
CA GLN A 572 -18.21 -23.86 -13.57
C GLN A 572 -19.38 -24.85 -13.43
N PRO A 573 -20.09 -25.15 -14.53
CA PRO A 573 -21.02 -26.27 -14.56
C PRO A 573 -20.32 -27.56 -14.09
N LEU A 574 -21.07 -28.42 -13.40
CA LEU A 574 -20.57 -29.74 -13.04
C LEU A 574 -20.23 -30.53 -14.31
N THR A 575 -19.14 -31.29 -14.26
CA THR A 575 -18.80 -32.21 -15.35
C THR A 575 -19.84 -33.33 -15.41
N PRO A 576 -20.02 -33.97 -16.59
CA PRO A 576 -20.93 -35.10 -16.72
C PRO A 576 -20.68 -36.15 -15.64
N HIS A 577 -21.73 -36.56 -14.94
CA HIS A 577 -21.70 -37.51 -13.85
C HIS A 577 -22.82 -38.53 -14.02
N SER A 578 -22.59 -39.72 -13.48
CA SER A 578 -23.48 -40.86 -13.56
C SER A 578 -24.38 -41.02 -12.33
N THR A 579 -23.99 -40.41 -11.19
CA THR A 579 -24.73 -40.50 -9.92
C THR A 579 -24.82 -39.16 -9.20
N ASP A 580 -25.85 -39.00 -8.36
CA ASP A 580 -25.97 -37.84 -7.47
C ASP A 580 -24.80 -37.76 -6.47
N PHE A 581 -24.20 -38.90 -6.10
CA PHE A 581 -23.01 -38.93 -5.25
C PHE A 581 -21.83 -38.24 -5.91
N GLU A 582 -21.52 -38.58 -7.18
CA GLU A 582 -20.47 -37.91 -7.96
C GLU A 582 -20.75 -36.40 -8.12
N ALA A 583 -22.02 -36.00 -8.23
CA ALA A 583 -22.40 -34.59 -8.29
C ALA A 583 -22.15 -33.86 -6.97
N TRP A 584 -22.46 -34.50 -5.83
CA TRP A 584 -22.16 -33.99 -4.50
C TRP A 584 -20.65 -33.91 -4.23
N GLU A 585 -19.86 -34.90 -4.69
CA GLU A 585 -18.40 -34.86 -4.60
C GLU A 585 -17.82 -33.68 -5.39
N GLN A 586 -18.27 -33.47 -6.62
CA GLN A 586 -17.85 -32.31 -7.42
C GLN A 586 -18.28 -30.99 -6.77
N THR A 587 -19.50 -30.93 -6.23
CA THR A 587 -20.00 -29.76 -5.48
C THR A 587 -19.13 -29.49 -4.25
N MET A 588 -18.71 -30.53 -3.53
CA MET A 588 -17.79 -30.41 -2.40
C MET A 588 -16.42 -29.86 -2.83
N GLN A 589 -15.87 -30.29 -3.97
CA GLN A 589 -14.61 -29.75 -4.50
C GLN A 589 -14.66 -28.23 -4.74
N TRP A 590 -15.83 -27.69 -5.11
CA TRP A 590 -16.03 -26.25 -5.23
C TRP A 590 -16.20 -25.57 -3.86
N LEU A 591 -17.01 -26.17 -2.97
CA LEU A 591 -17.20 -25.69 -1.60
C LEU A 591 -15.89 -25.60 -0.82
N GLU A 592 -14.98 -26.56 -0.99
CA GLU A 592 -13.70 -26.62 -0.28
C GLU A 592 -12.72 -25.51 -0.65
N LYS A 593 -12.93 -24.80 -1.77
CA LYS A 593 -12.11 -23.65 -2.13
C LYS A 593 -12.21 -22.56 -1.06
N PRO A 594 -11.11 -21.86 -0.74
CA PRO A 594 -11.14 -20.84 0.29
C PRO A 594 -11.99 -19.65 -0.14
N ILE A 595 -12.60 -18.99 0.83
CA ILE A 595 -13.46 -17.83 0.60
C ILE A 595 -12.61 -16.56 0.49
N SER A 596 -12.95 -15.73 -0.50
CA SER A 596 -12.32 -14.42 -0.70
C SER A 596 -13.39 -13.36 -0.92
N VAL A 597 -13.37 -12.29 -0.13
CA VAL A 597 -14.29 -11.15 -0.27
C VAL A 597 -13.49 -9.89 -0.54
N PHE A 598 -13.78 -9.24 -1.67
CA PHE A 598 -13.15 -8.00 -2.09
C PHE A 598 -14.15 -6.86 -1.99
N GLY A 599 -13.84 -5.87 -1.15
CA GLY A 599 -14.54 -4.60 -1.16
C GLY A 599 -14.08 -3.77 -2.37
N VAL A 600 -15.01 -3.41 -3.24
CA VAL A 600 -14.76 -2.61 -4.45
C VAL A 600 -15.52 -1.29 -4.36
N VAL A 601 -14.90 -0.20 -4.80
CA VAL A 601 -15.51 1.13 -4.75
C VAL A 601 -16.05 1.52 -6.12
N ARG A 602 -17.05 2.39 -6.18
CA ARG A 602 -17.47 3.00 -7.44
C ARG A 602 -16.28 3.69 -8.11
N LYS A 603 -16.13 3.47 -9.42
CA LYS A 603 -15.05 4.02 -10.22
C LYS A 603 -15.32 5.49 -10.55
N GLU A 604 -14.29 6.33 -10.38
CA GLU A 604 -14.28 7.72 -10.82
C GLU A 604 -13.42 7.90 -12.08
N VAL A 605 -13.52 9.05 -12.74
CA VAL A 605 -12.76 9.36 -13.96
C VAL A 605 -11.24 9.38 -13.69
N ALA A 606 -10.84 9.82 -12.51
CA ALA A 606 -9.44 9.88 -12.08
C ALA A 606 -8.87 8.50 -11.70
N ASP A 607 -9.72 7.47 -11.55
CA ASP A 607 -9.26 6.12 -11.22
C ASP A 607 -8.63 5.46 -12.44
N VAL A 608 -7.31 5.36 -12.39
CA VAL A 608 -6.50 4.58 -13.32
C VAL A 608 -6.03 3.30 -12.62
N GLY A 609 -6.38 2.15 -13.21
CA GLY A 609 -5.99 0.81 -12.77
C GLY A 609 -7.07 -0.23 -13.07
N GLY A 610 -6.85 -1.44 -12.56
CA GLY A 610 -7.73 -2.59 -12.74
C GLY A 610 -9.05 -2.56 -11.97
N GLY A 611 -9.83 -3.63 -12.13
CA GLY A 611 -11.12 -3.78 -11.47
C GLY A 611 -11.78 -5.13 -11.72
N PRO A 612 -12.98 -5.36 -11.14
CA PRO A 612 -13.69 -6.63 -11.23
C PRO A 612 -14.31 -6.83 -12.62
N VAL A 613 -13.98 -7.96 -13.25
CA VAL A 613 -14.44 -8.34 -14.60
C VAL A 613 -14.79 -9.83 -14.67
N PHE A 614 -15.60 -10.17 -15.66
CA PHE A 614 -15.70 -11.53 -16.19
C PHE A 614 -14.64 -11.69 -17.28
N ALA A 615 -13.88 -12.78 -17.21
CA ALA A 615 -12.75 -13.04 -18.09
C ALA A 615 -12.79 -14.47 -18.63
N ALA A 616 -12.28 -14.67 -19.84
CA ALA A 616 -12.07 -15.97 -20.43
C ALA A 616 -10.60 -16.38 -20.26
N LEU A 617 -10.36 -17.52 -19.62
CA LEU A 617 -9.01 -18.08 -19.52
C LEU A 617 -8.64 -18.86 -20.80
N PRO A 618 -7.34 -19.11 -21.04
CA PRO A 618 -6.89 -19.83 -22.24
C PRO A 618 -7.46 -21.25 -22.41
N ASP A 619 -7.91 -21.88 -21.32
CA ASP A 619 -8.57 -23.20 -21.33
C ASP A 619 -10.07 -23.12 -21.67
N GLY A 620 -10.58 -21.93 -21.97
CA GLY A 620 -11.98 -21.67 -22.28
C GLY A 620 -12.89 -21.50 -21.07
N THR A 621 -12.35 -21.58 -19.85
CA THR A 621 -13.14 -21.35 -18.63
C THR A 621 -13.47 -19.86 -18.47
N THR A 622 -14.70 -19.58 -18.06
CA THR A 622 -15.15 -18.21 -17.77
C THR A 622 -15.11 -17.99 -16.26
N ILE A 623 -14.38 -16.98 -15.81
CA ILE A 623 -14.20 -16.71 -14.39
C ILE A 623 -14.57 -15.26 -14.06
N LYS A 624 -14.88 -15.05 -12.78
CA LYS A 624 -14.91 -13.72 -12.16
C LYS A 624 -13.53 -13.43 -11.59
N LEU A 625 -12.96 -12.27 -11.91
CA LEU A 625 -11.57 -11.93 -11.61
C LEU A 625 -11.44 -10.43 -11.28
N CYS A 626 -10.57 -10.09 -10.33
CA CYS A 626 -10.11 -8.73 -10.14
C CYS A 626 -8.86 -8.50 -11.00
N LEU A 627 -9.04 -8.04 -12.24
CA LEU A 627 -7.98 -7.94 -13.23
C LEU A 627 -7.25 -6.60 -13.14
N GLU A 628 -5.92 -6.62 -13.16
CA GLU A 628 -5.09 -5.42 -13.32
C GLU A 628 -5.02 -4.99 -14.78
N MET A 629 -5.01 -3.66 -15.00
CA MET A 629 -5.04 -3.08 -16.34
C MET A 629 -3.92 -3.61 -17.28
N PRO A 630 -2.66 -3.86 -16.83
CA PRO A 630 -1.63 -4.42 -17.69
C PRO A 630 -1.85 -5.86 -18.17
N HIS A 631 -2.75 -6.62 -17.54
CA HIS A 631 -3.15 -7.95 -18.04
C HIS A 631 -4.26 -7.87 -19.09
N ALA A 632 -4.92 -6.74 -19.25
CA ALA A 632 -5.82 -6.53 -20.38
C ALA A 632 -5.01 -6.16 -21.63
N ASN A 633 -5.44 -6.64 -22.79
CA ASN A 633 -4.92 -6.10 -24.05
C ASN A 633 -5.32 -4.60 -24.19
N GLU A 634 -4.66 -3.86 -25.08
CA GLU A 634 -4.88 -2.40 -25.17
C GLU A 634 -6.32 -2.00 -25.52
N GLU A 635 -7.03 -2.83 -26.28
CA GLU A 635 -8.43 -2.59 -26.65
C GLU A 635 -9.34 -2.76 -25.43
N ASP A 636 -9.24 -3.90 -24.75
CA ASP A 636 -9.97 -4.21 -23.52
C ASP A 636 -9.65 -3.20 -22.41
N ALA A 637 -8.38 -2.83 -22.23
CA ALA A 637 -7.97 -1.85 -21.24
C ALA A 637 -8.66 -0.50 -21.46
N ARG A 638 -8.75 -0.06 -22.72
CA ARG A 638 -9.42 1.19 -23.09
C ARG A 638 -10.93 1.09 -22.95
N GLU A 639 -11.51 -0.02 -23.39
CA GLU A 639 -12.95 -0.27 -23.39
C GLU A 639 -13.51 -0.42 -21.97
N TYR A 640 -12.77 -1.07 -21.07
CA TYR A 640 -13.25 -1.36 -19.71
C TYR A 640 -12.69 -0.40 -18.67
N PHE A 641 -11.38 -0.17 -18.63
CA PHE A 641 -10.73 0.57 -17.54
C PHE A 641 -10.49 2.06 -17.84
N GLY A 642 -10.65 2.49 -19.10
CA GLY A 642 -10.48 3.87 -19.52
C GLY A 642 -11.41 4.89 -18.81
N PRO A 643 -11.21 6.20 -19.01
CA PRO A 643 -12.02 7.27 -18.39
C PRO A 643 -13.52 7.18 -18.67
N ARG A 644 -13.90 6.57 -19.80
CA ARG A 644 -15.30 6.29 -20.20
C ARG A 644 -15.53 4.79 -20.40
N GLY A 645 -14.73 3.97 -19.73
CA GLY A 645 -14.79 2.53 -19.87
C GLY A 645 -16.04 1.91 -19.21
N LYS A 646 -16.33 0.67 -19.56
CA LYS A 646 -17.48 -0.10 -19.07
C LYS A 646 -17.35 -0.57 -17.62
N ALA A 647 -16.14 -0.58 -17.03
CA ALA A 647 -15.95 -0.97 -15.64
C ALA A 647 -16.63 0.02 -14.70
N THR A 648 -17.48 -0.49 -13.81
CA THR A 648 -18.29 0.35 -12.91
C THR A 648 -17.63 0.56 -11.54
N HIS A 649 -16.67 -0.29 -11.20
CA HIS A 649 -16.00 -0.31 -9.90
C HIS A 649 -14.49 -0.45 -10.07
N PHE A 650 -13.77 -0.04 -9.03
CA PHE A 650 -12.32 -0.07 -8.91
C PHE A 650 -11.93 -0.90 -7.68
N ASN A 651 -10.76 -1.55 -7.72
CA ASN A 651 -10.25 -2.33 -6.59
C ASN A 651 -9.38 -1.47 -5.64
N PRO A 652 -9.85 -1.12 -4.44
CA PRO A 652 -9.09 -0.35 -3.45
C PRO A 652 -8.04 -1.19 -2.69
N VAL A 653 -7.93 -2.49 -2.98
CA VAL A 653 -7.15 -3.46 -2.17
C VAL A 653 -7.68 -3.51 -0.74
N LEU A 654 -8.98 -3.76 -0.63
CA LEU A 654 -9.68 -4.06 0.62
C LEU A 654 -10.21 -5.47 0.49
N ALA A 655 -9.46 -6.45 1.00
CA ALA A 655 -9.74 -7.85 0.73
C ALA A 655 -9.60 -8.73 1.98
N PHE A 656 -10.54 -9.65 2.15
CA PHE A 656 -10.62 -10.61 3.25
C PHE A 656 -10.49 -12.03 2.69
N PHE A 657 -9.66 -12.85 3.34
CA PHE A 657 -9.32 -14.20 2.89
C PHE A 657 -9.48 -15.19 4.02
N GLU A 658 -9.95 -16.39 3.70
CA GLU A 658 -9.98 -17.52 4.62
C GLU A 658 -8.58 -18.12 4.78
N LEU A 659 -8.02 -18.12 6.00
CA LEU A 659 -6.75 -18.78 6.32
C LEU A 659 -6.93 -20.23 6.74
N LYS A 660 -8.11 -20.57 7.25
CA LYS A 660 -8.44 -21.90 7.74
C LYS A 660 -9.87 -22.28 7.39
N THR A 661 -10.03 -23.48 6.83
CA THR A 661 -11.33 -24.08 6.54
C THR A 661 -11.95 -24.64 7.82
N HIS A 662 -13.07 -25.35 7.71
CA HIS A 662 -13.73 -26.00 8.84
C HIS A 662 -12.96 -27.22 9.35
N THR A 663 -13.26 -27.65 10.57
CA THR A 663 -12.77 -28.92 11.14
C THR A 663 -13.65 -30.04 10.62
N ARG A 664 -13.05 -31.10 10.07
CA ARG A 664 -13.83 -32.23 9.55
C ARG A 664 -14.35 -33.10 10.69
N ALA A 665 -15.56 -33.65 10.58
CA ALA A 665 -16.21 -34.39 11.66
C ALA A 665 -15.42 -35.63 12.15
N PHE A 666 -14.55 -36.19 11.31
CA PHE A 666 -13.70 -37.33 11.64
C PHE A 666 -12.29 -36.95 12.13
N GLU A 667 -11.94 -35.66 12.11
CA GLU A 667 -10.66 -35.19 12.64
C GLU A 667 -10.71 -35.23 14.19
N SER A 668 -9.89 -36.11 14.77
CA SER A 668 -9.87 -36.40 16.21
C SER A 668 -9.38 -35.24 17.10
N THR A 669 -8.96 -34.12 16.52
CA THR A 669 -8.41 -32.96 17.23
C THR A 669 -9.45 -31.85 17.35
N PRO A 670 -9.87 -31.45 18.56
CA PRO A 670 -10.95 -30.49 18.78
C PRO A 670 -10.51 -29.02 18.65
N SER A 671 -9.56 -28.69 17.79
CA SER A 671 -8.95 -27.35 17.79
C SER A 671 -8.53 -26.88 16.41
N ILE A 672 -9.38 -26.04 15.82
CA ILE A 672 -9.13 -25.16 14.66
C ILE A 672 -9.05 -25.92 13.33
N GLY A 673 -9.88 -25.53 12.36
CA GLY A 673 -10.00 -26.25 11.09
C GLY A 673 -8.76 -26.17 10.19
N LYS A 674 -8.78 -26.92 9.08
CA LYS A 674 -7.59 -27.18 8.26
C LYS A 674 -7.01 -25.89 7.66
N LYS A 675 -5.69 -25.73 7.75
CA LYS A 675 -4.95 -24.62 7.13
C LYS A 675 -5.14 -24.58 5.61
N VAL A 676 -5.42 -23.40 5.07
CA VAL A 676 -5.44 -23.16 3.62
C VAL A 676 -4.00 -23.07 3.14
N GLU A 677 -3.61 -23.99 2.26
CA GLU A 677 -2.29 -24.00 1.63
C GLU A 677 -2.29 -23.12 0.37
N PHE A 678 -2.19 -21.81 0.55
CA PHE A 678 -2.26 -20.84 -0.54
C PHE A 678 -1.18 -21.04 -1.62
N SER A 679 -0.02 -21.59 -1.26
CA SER A 679 1.02 -21.96 -2.22
C SER A 679 0.55 -22.97 -3.27
N LYS A 680 -0.41 -23.85 -2.95
CA LYS A 680 -1.05 -24.78 -3.89
C LYS A 680 -2.13 -24.13 -4.76
N LEU A 681 -2.56 -22.92 -4.42
CA LEU A 681 -3.56 -22.14 -5.17
C LEU A 681 -2.89 -21.16 -6.15
N PHE A 682 -1.56 -21.13 -6.20
CA PHE A 682 -0.82 -20.31 -7.14
C PHE A 682 -1.14 -20.76 -8.57
N ASP A 683 -1.85 -19.92 -9.30
CA ASP A 683 -2.23 -20.17 -10.67
C ASP A 683 -1.26 -19.49 -11.63
N GLU A 684 -0.45 -20.31 -12.28
CA GLU A 684 0.66 -19.87 -13.13
C GLU A 684 0.22 -19.09 -14.38
N ARG A 685 -1.08 -19.06 -14.68
CA ARG A 685 -1.64 -18.29 -15.79
C ARG A 685 -1.63 -16.77 -15.51
N PHE A 686 -1.61 -16.36 -14.25
CA PHE A 686 -1.67 -14.94 -13.86
C PHE A 686 -0.26 -14.37 -13.61
N TRP A 687 0.40 -13.95 -14.68
CA TRP A 687 1.69 -13.24 -14.61
C TRP A 687 1.87 -12.22 -15.74
N LEU A 688 2.54 -11.12 -15.41
CA LEU A 688 2.87 -10.02 -16.30
C LEU A 688 4.30 -10.07 -16.78
N LEU A 689 4.50 -9.82 -18.07
CA LEU A 689 5.76 -9.30 -18.57
C LEU A 689 5.82 -7.78 -18.31
N SER A 690 6.31 -7.42 -17.12
CA SER A 690 6.45 -6.03 -16.73
C SER A 690 7.55 -5.35 -17.52
N LYS A 691 7.19 -4.37 -18.35
CA LYS A 691 8.12 -3.52 -19.13
C LYS A 691 8.24 -2.16 -18.45
N LYS A 692 9.45 -1.80 -18.01
CA LYS A 692 9.71 -0.57 -17.24
C LYS A 692 11.05 0.03 -17.67
N GLU A 693 11.32 1.25 -17.21
CA GLU A 693 12.62 1.87 -17.34
C GLU A 693 13.40 1.73 -16.02
N TYR A 694 14.68 1.39 -16.11
CA TYR A 694 15.60 1.34 -14.98
C TYR A 694 16.87 2.09 -15.35
N LYS A 695 17.18 3.16 -14.62
CA LYS A 695 18.34 4.05 -14.89
C LYS A 695 18.44 4.48 -16.36
N GLY A 696 17.34 4.93 -16.97
CA GLY A 696 17.32 5.35 -18.38
C GLY A 696 17.29 4.20 -19.40
N THR A 697 17.32 2.94 -18.95
CA THR A 697 17.35 1.77 -19.85
C THR A 697 16.02 1.01 -19.80
N PRO A 698 15.39 0.71 -20.93
CA PRO A 698 14.24 -0.19 -20.99
C PRO A 698 14.62 -1.60 -20.51
N VAL A 699 13.88 -2.10 -19.53
CA VAL A 699 14.03 -3.43 -18.94
C VAL A 699 12.68 -4.14 -18.87
N CYS A 700 12.70 -5.46 -18.84
CA CYS A 700 11.53 -6.28 -18.55
C CYS A 700 11.80 -7.29 -17.43
N TYR A 701 10.75 -7.76 -16.78
CA TYR A 701 10.84 -8.82 -15.77
C TYR A 701 9.48 -9.48 -15.53
N HIS A 702 9.51 -10.66 -14.89
CA HIS A 702 8.34 -11.44 -14.50
C HIS A 702 7.71 -10.85 -13.23
N GLU A 703 6.41 -10.54 -13.26
CA GLU A 703 5.68 -9.95 -12.14
C GLU A 703 4.35 -10.69 -11.92
N THR A 704 4.00 -10.99 -10.68
CA THR A 704 2.70 -11.57 -10.31
C THR A 704 1.87 -10.63 -9.44
N VAL A 705 0.55 -10.77 -9.52
CA VAL A 705 -0.43 -9.89 -8.87
C VAL A 705 -1.28 -10.71 -7.91
N LEU A 706 -1.17 -10.41 -6.61
CA LEU A 706 -1.91 -11.10 -5.54
C LEU A 706 -3.41 -11.09 -5.79
N HIS A 707 -3.99 -9.92 -6.07
CA HIS A 707 -5.44 -9.76 -6.25
C HIS A 707 -6.00 -10.58 -7.40
N GLU A 708 -5.19 -11.01 -8.36
CA GLU A 708 -5.63 -11.92 -9.41
C GLU A 708 -5.48 -13.37 -8.98
N LEU A 709 -4.40 -13.73 -8.27
CA LEU A 709 -4.16 -15.08 -7.76
C LEU A 709 -5.19 -15.52 -6.71
N ILE A 710 -5.62 -14.60 -5.84
CA ILE A 710 -6.60 -14.88 -4.77
C ILE A 710 -7.92 -14.13 -4.93
N GLY A 711 -8.04 -13.26 -5.93
CA GLY A 711 -9.30 -12.60 -6.32
C GLY A 711 -9.82 -13.11 -7.65
N ASN A 712 -9.78 -14.44 -7.84
CA ASN A 712 -10.39 -15.12 -8.98
C ASN A 712 -11.29 -16.28 -8.54
N SER A 713 -12.36 -16.54 -9.29
CA SER A 713 -13.30 -17.64 -9.01
C SER A 713 -12.80 -19.02 -9.45
N ALA A 714 -11.67 -19.11 -10.13
CA ALA A 714 -11.06 -20.38 -10.51
C ALA A 714 -10.44 -21.09 -9.30
N THR A 715 -9.79 -20.37 -8.38
CA THR A 715 -9.10 -20.92 -7.22
C THR A 715 -9.79 -20.61 -5.89
N THR A 716 -10.71 -19.65 -5.85
CA THR A 716 -11.38 -19.21 -4.62
C THR A 716 -12.90 -19.09 -4.77
N ASN A 717 -13.62 -19.19 -3.66
CA ASN A 717 -15.02 -18.79 -3.55
C ASN A 717 -15.09 -17.27 -3.41
N LEU A 718 -15.01 -16.59 -4.56
CA LEU A 718 -14.86 -15.14 -4.67
C LEU A 718 -16.18 -14.39 -4.64
N VAL A 719 -16.25 -13.33 -3.83
CA VAL A 719 -17.34 -12.35 -3.83
C VAL A 719 -16.80 -10.93 -3.89
N PHE A 720 -17.37 -10.12 -4.78
CA PHE A 720 -17.16 -8.67 -4.78
C PHE A 720 -18.32 -7.99 -4.06
N ILE A 721 -18.01 -7.09 -3.14
CA ILE A 721 -18.99 -6.26 -2.45
C ILE A 721 -18.69 -4.80 -2.71
N GLU A 722 -19.70 -4.04 -3.10
CA GLU A 722 -19.57 -2.59 -3.20
C GLU A 722 -19.37 -2.01 -1.81
N VAL A 723 -18.36 -1.15 -1.63
CA VAL A 723 -18.09 -0.43 -0.38
C VAL A 723 -18.07 1.08 -0.60
N PRO A 724 -18.34 1.90 0.44
CA PRO A 724 -18.30 3.34 0.36
C PRO A 724 -16.94 3.84 -0.15
N ARG A 725 -16.99 4.82 -1.05
CA ARG A 725 -15.80 5.43 -1.65
C ARG A 725 -14.86 6.03 -0.61
N THR A 726 -15.41 6.43 0.52
CA THR A 726 -14.71 6.95 1.68
C THR A 726 -13.68 6.01 2.31
N LEU A 727 -13.78 4.70 2.08
CA LEU A 727 -12.76 3.71 2.47
C LEU A 727 -11.59 3.64 1.47
N PHE A 728 -11.56 4.54 0.48
CA PHE A 728 -10.54 4.62 -0.55
C PHE A 728 -10.06 6.06 -0.74
N ARG A 729 -8.92 6.34 -0.12
CA ARG A 729 -8.15 7.58 -0.22
C ARG A 729 -6.67 7.24 -0.47
N PRO A 730 -6.32 6.80 -1.69
CA PRO A 730 -4.96 6.42 -2.05
C PRO A 730 -4.09 7.66 -2.28
N HIS A 731 -2.81 7.55 -1.96
CA HIS A 731 -1.79 8.54 -2.26
C HIS A 731 -0.86 7.99 -3.35
N LYS A 732 -1.07 8.33 -4.62
CA LYS A 732 -0.27 7.84 -5.74
C LYS A 732 0.95 8.72 -6.03
N SER A 733 0.83 10.03 -5.83
CA SER A 733 1.90 11.03 -5.97
C SER A 733 2.08 11.80 -4.67
N TYR A 734 3.26 12.39 -4.48
CA TYR A 734 3.55 13.26 -3.35
C TYR A 734 2.52 14.39 -3.19
N PHE A 735 2.04 14.93 -4.31
CA PHE A 735 1.03 16.00 -4.30
C PHE A 735 -0.30 15.60 -3.69
N ASP A 736 -0.64 14.30 -3.66
CA ASP A 736 -1.85 13.83 -2.98
C ASP A 736 -1.76 14.07 -1.46
N SER A 737 -0.54 14.21 -0.92
CA SER A 737 -0.24 14.36 0.50
C SER A 737 0.04 15.82 0.89
N LEU A 738 0.40 16.68 -0.06
CA LEU A 738 0.77 18.07 0.20
C LEU A 738 -0.40 18.85 0.82
N GLY A 739 -0.16 19.50 1.96
CA GLY A 739 -1.16 20.31 2.68
C GLY A 739 -2.19 19.53 3.49
N ASN A 740 -2.10 18.20 3.56
CA ASN A 740 -2.93 17.43 4.49
C ASN A 740 -2.28 17.41 5.88
N ASP A 741 -3.09 17.66 6.91
CA ASP A 741 -2.72 17.53 8.33
C ASP A 741 -3.43 16.32 8.97
N ARG A 742 -3.17 16.04 10.26
CA ARG A 742 -3.86 14.97 11.01
C ARG A 742 -5.40 15.12 10.97
N ARG A 743 -5.93 16.35 11.01
CA ARG A 743 -7.37 16.67 10.90
C ARG A 743 -7.97 16.26 9.60
N THR A 744 -7.25 16.55 8.54
CA THR A 744 -7.65 16.24 7.18
C THR A 744 -7.88 14.74 7.00
N TYR A 745 -7.17 13.90 7.74
CA TYR A 745 -7.37 12.45 7.77
C TYR A 745 -8.28 11.95 8.90
N GLY A 746 -8.72 12.80 9.83
CA GLY A 746 -9.52 12.41 10.98
C GLY A 746 -8.72 11.63 12.04
N PHE A 747 -7.47 12.03 12.27
CA PHE A 747 -6.60 11.53 13.33
C PHE A 747 -6.53 12.44 14.56
N ASP A 748 -7.38 13.46 14.67
CA ASP A 748 -7.30 14.48 15.72
C ASP A 748 -7.39 13.90 17.11
N GLU A 749 -8.23 12.91 17.30
CA GLU A 749 -8.40 12.28 18.59
C GLU A 749 -7.26 11.28 18.87
N THR A 750 -6.78 10.59 17.85
CA THR A 750 -5.80 9.49 17.92
C THR A 750 -4.34 9.94 17.91
N LEU A 751 -4.05 11.10 17.34
CA LEU A 751 -2.71 11.67 17.16
C LEU A 751 -2.59 13.11 17.69
N ALA A 752 -3.57 13.63 18.45
CA ALA A 752 -3.44 14.96 19.07
C ALA A 752 -2.20 15.07 19.97
N THR A 753 -1.57 16.24 20.03
CA THR A 753 -0.52 16.47 21.04
C THR A 753 -1.15 16.78 22.39
N THR A 754 -0.38 16.62 23.47
CA THR A 754 -0.82 16.97 24.84
C THR A 754 -1.21 18.45 24.95
N GLU A 755 -0.54 19.32 24.19
CA GLU A 755 -0.83 20.76 24.14
C GLU A 755 -2.16 21.05 23.45
N THR A 756 -2.47 20.39 22.33
CA THR A 756 -3.76 20.56 21.64
C THR A 756 -4.94 20.01 22.42
N ARG A 757 -4.73 19.02 23.31
CA ARG A 757 -5.79 18.44 24.16
C ARG A 757 -6.11 19.26 25.41
N ASN A 758 -5.16 20.07 25.87
CA ASN A 758 -5.33 20.95 27.03
C ASN A 758 -6.01 22.28 26.68
N PHE A 759 -6.18 22.56 25.39
CA PHE A 759 -6.93 23.68 24.81
C PHE A 759 -8.33 23.23 24.40
#